data_AF-A0A6P3GMI1-F1
#
_entry.id   AF-A0A6P3GMI1-F1
#
_cell.length_a   1.000
_cell.length_b   1.000
_cell.length_c   1.000
_cell.angle_alpha   90.00
_cell.angle_beta   90.00
_cell.angle_gamma   90.00
#
_symmetry.space_group_name_H-M   'P 1'
#
loop_
_entity.id
_entity.type
_entity.pdbx_description
1 polymer ?
#
loop_
_entity_poly.entity_id
_entity_poly.type
_entity_poly.pdbx_seq_one_letter_code
_entity_poly.pdbx_strand_id
1 'polypeptide(L)'
;MKMTVDFEECLKDSPRFRAALEEVEGDVAELELKLDKLVKLCIAMIDTGKAFCVANKQFMNGIRDLAQYSSNDAVVETSLTKFSDSLQEMINFHTILFDQTQRSIKAQLQNFVKEDLRKFKDAKKQFEKVSEEKENALVKNAQVQRNKQHEVEEATNILTATRKCFRHIALDYVLQINVLQSKRRSEILKSMLSFMYAHLAFFHQGYDLFSELGPYMKDLGAQLDRLVVDAAKEKREMEQKHSTIQQKDFSNDDSKLEYNVDAANGIVMEGYLFKRASNAFKTWNRRWFSIQNNQLVYQKKFKDNPTVVVEDLRLCTVKHCEDIERRFCFEVVSPTKSCMLQADSEKLRQAWIKAVQTSIATAYREKGDESEKLDKKSSPSTGSLDSGNESKDKLLKGESALQRVQCIPGNASCCDCGLADPRWASINLGITLCIECSGIHRSLGVHFSKVRSLTLDTWEPELLKLMCELGNDVINRVYEANLEKMGIKKPHPGQRQEKEAYIRAKYVERKFVDKYSMSSSPPEQEKKIVSKSCEEKRLSISKLGPSEQIRASPQSSVKSNDSGIQQSSDDGRESLPSTVSANSLYEPEAERQDSSVFLDSKHLNPGLQLYRASYEKNLPKMAEALAHGADVNWSNSEENKATPLIQAVLGGSLVTCEFLLQNGANVNQRDVQGRGPLHHATVLGHTGQVCLFLKRGANQHATDEEGKDPLSIAVEAANADIVTFFWYDIDCLKKSHFLKADKTYCTINNSCSNECIIRWMQGVFWGIIIKPRFNNKPVFDSLNLENRIMTSLCIKYFLYKFFKVFLFYFHAGDETYQDIFRDFSQMASNNPEKLNRFQQDSQKF
;
A
#
# COMPACT_ATOMS: atom_id res chain seq x y z
N MET A 1 -56.81 34.70 -16.02
CA MET A 1 -55.56 34.22 -16.65
C MET A 1 -55.67 34.45 -18.14
N LYS A 2 -54.59 34.84 -18.85
CA LYS A 2 -54.66 34.97 -20.31
C LYS A 2 -54.52 33.57 -20.91
N MET A 3 -55.61 33.02 -21.46
CA MET A 3 -55.58 31.74 -22.17
C MET A 3 -54.62 31.85 -23.35
N THR A 4 -53.80 30.82 -23.55
CA THR A 4 -52.78 30.79 -24.61
C THR A 4 -53.37 30.29 -25.92
N VAL A 5 -54.28 29.31 -25.83
CA VAL A 5 -55.06 28.76 -26.94
C VAL A 5 -56.53 28.76 -26.54
N ASP A 6 -57.39 29.18 -27.46
CA ASP A 6 -58.84 29.38 -27.25
C ASP A 6 -59.65 28.11 -27.57
N PHE A 7 -60.62 27.80 -26.72
CA PHE A 7 -61.56 26.69 -26.92
C PHE A 7 -62.56 26.95 -28.05
N GLU A 8 -62.90 28.20 -28.38
CA GLU A 8 -63.79 28.49 -29.51
C GLU A 8 -63.12 28.26 -30.86
N GLU A 9 -61.88 28.70 -31.04
CA GLU A 9 -61.10 28.47 -32.27
C GLU A 9 -60.79 26.98 -32.49
N CYS A 10 -60.60 26.21 -31.40
CA CYS A 10 -60.46 24.76 -31.42
C CYS A 10 -61.65 24.05 -32.11
N LEU A 11 -62.89 24.49 -31.87
CA LEU A 11 -64.08 23.92 -32.48
C LEU A 11 -64.28 24.29 -33.97
N LYS A 12 -63.57 25.33 -34.43
CA LYS A 12 -63.55 25.82 -35.82
C LYS A 12 -62.41 25.17 -36.63
N ASP A 13 -61.36 24.71 -35.96
CA ASP A 13 -60.11 24.17 -36.54
C ASP A 13 -59.47 25.12 -37.57
N SER A 14 -59.38 26.40 -37.22
CA SER A 14 -58.88 27.43 -38.13
C SER A 14 -57.36 27.30 -38.38
N PRO A 15 -56.82 27.78 -39.52
CA PRO A 15 -55.37 27.86 -39.72
C PRO A 15 -54.67 28.68 -38.62
N ARG A 16 -55.38 29.67 -38.04
CA ARG A 16 -54.92 30.44 -36.88
C ARG A 16 -54.82 29.59 -35.61
N PHE A 17 -55.78 28.70 -35.36
CA PHE A 17 -55.70 27.72 -34.28
C PHE A 17 -54.48 26.80 -34.44
N ARG A 18 -54.24 26.28 -35.65
CA ARG A 18 -53.08 25.41 -35.93
C ARG A 18 -51.75 26.12 -35.72
N ALA A 19 -51.58 27.36 -36.21
CA ALA A 19 -50.37 28.15 -35.96
C ALA A 19 -50.14 28.42 -34.46
N ALA A 20 -51.21 28.66 -33.68
CA ALA A 20 -51.11 28.87 -32.23
C ALA A 20 -50.78 27.58 -31.45
N LEU A 21 -51.15 26.39 -31.97
CA LEU A 21 -50.67 25.12 -31.43
C LEU A 21 -49.18 24.94 -31.73
N GLU A 22 -48.74 25.18 -32.97
CA GLU A 22 -47.35 25.02 -33.40
C GLU A 22 -46.39 25.94 -32.60
N GLU A 23 -46.77 27.20 -32.37
CA GLU A 23 -46.05 28.13 -31.49
C GLU A 23 -45.87 27.56 -30.07
N VAL A 24 -46.96 27.07 -29.46
CA VAL A 24 -46.94 26.51 -28.10
C VAL A 24 -46.18 25.18 -28.02
N GLU A 25 -46.24 24.36 -29.07
CA GLU A 25 -45.50 23.09 -29.15
C GLU A 25 -43.99 23.31 -29.22
N GLY A 26 -43.54 24.31 -29.98
CA GLY A 26 -42.15 24.77 -29.97
C GLY A 26 -41.71 25.31 -28.61
N ASP A 27 -42.55 26.16 -27.98
CA ASP A 27 -42.34 26.76 -26.66
C ASP A 27 -42.19 25.69 -25.55
N VAL A 28 -42.93 24.57 -25.65
CA VAL A 28 -42.83 23.42 -24.73
C VAL A 28 -41.62 22.53 -25.01
N ALA A 29 -41.28 22.29 -26.28
CA ALA A 29 -40.11 21.49 -26.65
C ALA A 29 -38.79 22.17 -26.24
N GLU A 30 -38.69 23.49 -26.41
CA GLU A 30 -37.53 24.27 -25.97
C GLU A 30 -37.43 24.33 -24.44
N LEU A 31 -38.58 24.45 -23.75
CA LEU A 31 -38.66 24.39 -22.29
C LEU A 31 -38.19 23.04 -21.74
N GLU A 32 -38.59 21.92 -22.35
CA GLU A 32 -38.14 20.58 -21.96
C GLU A 32 -36.62 20.48 -22.04
N LEU A 33 -36.03 20.84 -23.18
CA LEU A 33 -34.58 20.80 -23.40
C LEU A 33 -33.81 21.69 -22.39
N LYS A 34 -34.36 22.87 -22.06
CA LYS A 34 -33.78 23.77 -21.04
C LYS A 34 -33.85 23.18 -19.63
N LEU A 35 -34.97 22.58 -19.24
CA LEU A 35 -35.14 21.95 -17.93
C LEU A 35 -34.26 20.72 -17.77
N ASP A 36 -34.19 19.87 -18.80
CA ASP A 36 -33.40 18.64 -18.79
C ASP A 36 -31.89 18.96 -18.73
N LYS A 37 -31.45 20.03 -19.40
CA LYS A 37 -30.09 20.58 -19.28
C LYS A 37 -29.80 21.09 -17.87
N LEU A 38 -30.74 21.82 -17.24
CA LEU A 38 -30.59 22.32 -15.87
C LEU A 38 -30.49 21.18 -14.84
N VAL A 39 -31.31 20.13 -14.97
CA VAL A 39 -31.24 18.94 -14.10
C VAL A 39 -29.91 18.21 -14.26
N LYS A 40 -29.41 18.04 -15.50
CA LYS A 40 -28.09 17.44 -15.77
C LYS A 40 -26.94 18.25 -15.15
N LEU A 41 -26.95 19.57 -15.30
CA LEU A 41 -25.96 20.47 -14.67
C LEU A 41 -26.02 20.42 -13.14
N CYS A 42 -27.21 20.38 -12.55
CA CYS A 42 -27.38 20.23 -11.10
C CYS A 42 -26.84 18.90 -10.57
N ILE A 43 -27.02 17.80 -11.30
CA ILE A 43 -26.46 16.49 -10.94
C ILE A 43 -24.93 16.55 -10.96
N ALA A 44 -24.34 17.05 -12.05
CA ALA A 44 -22.88 17.19 -12.16
C ALA A 44 -22.28 18.07 -11.05
N MET A 45 -22.96 19.17 -10.68
CA MET A 45 -22.58 20.04 -9.57
C MET A 45 -22.63 19.31 -8.21
N ILE A 46 -23.71 18.57 -7.94
CA ILE A 46 -23.85 17.75 -6.73
C ILE A 46 -22.74 16.71 -6.63
N ASP A 47 -22.47 15.97 -7.72
CA ASP A 47 -21.55 14.84 -7.69
C ASP A 47 -20.08 15.30 -7.64
N THR A 48 -19.74 16.42 -8.27
CA THR A 48 -18.46 17.12 -8.06
C THR A 48 -18.32 17.61 -6.61
N GLY A 49 -19.41 18.14 -6.03
CA GLY A 49 -19.44 18.59 -4.64
C GLY A 49 -19.26 17.45 -3.62
N LYS A 50 -19.79 16.25 -3.92
CA LYS A 50 -19.53 15.03 -3.14
C LYS A 50 -18.06 14.62 -3.21
N ALA A 51 -17.45 14.66 -4.40
CA ALA A 51 -16.02 14.36 -4.56
C ALA A 51 -15.12 15.32 -3.75
N PHE A 52 -15.45 16.62 -3.76
CA PHE A 52 -14.81 17.62 -2.89
C PHE A 52 -14.96 17.29 -1.40
N CYS A 53 -16.15 16.84 -0.95
CA CYS A 53 -16.34 16.42 0.44
C CYS A 53 -15.56 15.15 0.82
N VAL A 54 -15.38 14.21 -0.11
CA VAL A 54 -14.53 13.03 0.09
C VAL A 54 -13.06 13.45 0.24
N ALA A 55 -12.56 14.34 -0.62
CA ALA A 55 -11.21 14.88 -0.51
C ALA A 55 -10.98 15.64 0.81
N ASN A 56 -11.93 16.50 1.21
CA ASN A 56 -11.87 17.19 2.50
C ASN A 56 -11.86 16.22 3.69
N LYS A 57 -12.62 15.12 3.62
CA LYS A 57 -12.63 14.09 4.67
C LYS A 57 -11.30 13.33 4.74
N GLN A 58 -10.65 13.07 3.61
CA GLN A 58 -9.29 12.50 3.60
C GLN A 58 -8.26 13.45 4.19
N PHE A 59 -8.31 14.75 3.84
CA PHE A 59 -7.45 15.78 4.43
C PHE A 59 -7.66 15.92 5.94
N MET A 60 -8.91 15.95 6.40
CA MET A 60 -9.29 15.97 7.81
C MET A 60 -8.78 14.74 8.59
N ASN A 61 -8.85 13.54 7.99
CA ASN A 61 -8.24 12.35 8.60
C ASN A 61 -6.72 12.53 8.79
N GLY A 62 -6.02 13.09 7.80
CA GLY A 62 -4.59 13.40 7.92
C GLY A 62 -4.25 14.42 9.03
N ILE A 63 -5.15 15.38 9.32
CA ILE A 63 -5.03 16.27 10.49
C ILE A 63 -5.15 15.47 11.79
N ARG A 64 -6.10 14.52 11.85
CA ARG A 64 -6.33 13.66 13.03
C ARG A 64 -5.20 12.66 13.26
N ASP A 65 -4.62 12.09 12.20
CA ASP A 65 -3.43 11.25 12.27
C ASP A 65 -2.21 12.03 12.81
N LEU A 66 -2.05 13.29 12.39
CA LEU A 66 -1.01 14.19 12.89
C LEU A 66 -1.24 14.58 14.36
N ALA A 67 -2.50 14.77 14.79
CA ALA A 67 -2.85 14.98 16.19
C ALA A 67 -2.43 13.76 17.03
N GLN A 68 -2.78 12.54 16.59
CA GLN A 68 -2.46 11.29 17.28
C GLN A 68 -0.94 11.01 17.33
N TYR A 69 -0.19 11.33 16.26
CA TYR A 69 1.28 11.27 16.29
C TYR A 69 1.87 12.24 17.34
N SER A 70 1.19 13.35 17.58
CA SER A 70 1.62 14.43 18.47
C SER A 70 1.19 14.24 19.92
N SER A 71 0.73 13.05 20.35
CA SER A 71 0.19 12.77 21.70
C SER A 71 1.15 12.94 22.90
N ASN A 72 2.32 13.55 22.69
CA ASN A 72 3.22 13.99 23.76
C ASN A 72 3.19 15.53 23.94
N ASP A 73 2.49 16.25 23.05
CA ASP A 73 2.23 17.69 23.08
C ASP A 73 0.72 17.92 23.06
N ALA A 74 0.17 18.16 24.26
CA ALA A 74 -1.26 18.35 24.45
C ALA A 74 -1.81 19.62 23.75
N VAL A 75 -0.96 20.62 23.46
CA VAL A 75 -1.39 21.84 22.76
C VAL A 75 -1.62 21.53 21.29
N VAL A 76 -0.68 20.82 20.66
CA VAL A 76 -0.82 20.37 19.26
C VAL A 76 -1.98 19.38 19.10
N GLU A 77 -2.05 18.36 19.95
CA GLU A 77 -3.11 17.33 19.91
C GLU A 77 -4.51 17.94 20.04
N THR A 78 -4.74 18.79 21.06
CA THR A 78 -6.03 19.45 21.30
C THR A 78 -6.42 20.36 20.14
N SER A 79 -5.46 21.11 19.58
CA SER A 79 -5.72 22.08 18.52
C SER A 79 -6.07 21.43 17.20
N LEU A 80 -5.29 20.42 16.78
CA LEU A 80 -5.55 19.69 15.55
C LEU A 80 -6.85 18.89 15.63
N THR A 81 -7.16 18.31 16.79
CA THR A 81 -8.45 17.62 17.03
C THR A 81 -9.63 18.59 16.90
N LYS A 82 -9.59 19.75 17.57
CA LYS A 82 -10.67 20.73 17.50
C LYS A 82 -10.89 21.29 16.09
N PHE A 83 -9.83 21.48 15.32
CA PHE A 83 -9.94 21.86 13.90
C PHE A 83 -10.48 20.72 13.02
N SER A 84 -10.07 19.46 13.27
CA SER A 84 -10.64 18.29 12.59
C SER A 84 -12.15 18.21 12.80
N ASP A 85 -12.64 18.48 14.01
CA ASP A 85 -14.06 18.31 14.34
C ASP A 85 -14.92 19.45 13.77
N SER A 86 -14.45 20.71 13.80
CA SER A 86 -15.11 21.81 13.07
C SER A 86 -15.13 21.57 11.55
N LEU A 87 -14.08 20.99 10.97
CA LEU A 87 -14.08 20.62 9.54
C LEU A 87 -15.07 19.47 9.25
N GLN A 88 -15.27 18.53 10.18
CA GLN A 88 -16.27 17.47 10.03
C GLN A 88 -17.70 18.04 9.99
N GLU A 89 -18.05 19.02 10.85
CA GLU A 89 -19.36 19.66 10.78
C GLU A 89 -19.57 20.48 9.50
N MET A 90 -18.53 21.14 9.00
CA MET A 90 -18.61 21.81 7.69
C MET A 90 -18.84 20.84 6.53
N ILE A 91 -18.34 19.60 6.61
CA ILE A 91 -18.65 18.52 5.65
C ILE A 91 -20.10 18.01 5.83
N ASN A 92 -20.61 17.96 7.06
CA ASN A 92 -22.00 17.60 7.34
C ASN A 92 -22.97 18.63 6.72
N PHE A 93 -22.70 19.93 6.86
CA PHE A 93 -23.51 20.99 6.25
C PHE A 93 -23.50 20.95 4.71
N HIS A 94 -22.35 20.69 4.07
CA HIS A 94 -22.31 20.46 2.62
C HIS A 94 -23.15 19.24 2.20
N THR A 95 -23.12 18.16 2.99
CA THR A 95 -23.90 16.94 2.70
C THR A 95 -25.41 17.23 2.73
N ILE A 96 -25.86 18.02 3.72
CA ILE A 96 -27.25 18.49 3.82
C ILE A 96 -27.60 19.40 2.64
N LEU A 97 -26.71 20.33 2.26
CA LEU A 97 -26.91 21.22 1.10
C LEU A 97 -27.14 20.43 -0.19
N PHE A 98 -26.33 19.40 -0.46
CA PHE A 98 -26.47 18.58 -1.66
C PHE A 98 -27.74 17.74 -1.66
N ASP A 99 -28.13 17.18 -0.52
CA ASP A 99 -29.38 16.41 -0.39
C ASP A 99 -30.63 17.31 -0.59
N GLN A 100 -30.65 18.51 0.00
CA GLN A 100 -31.72 19.49 -0.26
C GLN A 100 -31.70 20.03 -1.70
N THR A 101 -30.53 20.19 -2.30
CA THR A 101 -30.39 20.58 -3.73
C THR A 101 -30.92 19.47 -4.65
N GLN A 102 -30.63 18.21 -4.33
CA GLN A 102 -31.14 17.04 -5.05
C GLN A 102 -32.67 16.90 -4.92
N ARG A 103 -33.25 17.20 -3.75
CA ARG A 103 -34.71 17.25 -3.58
C ARG A 103 -35.36 18.45 -4.30
N SER A 104 -34.76 19.64 -4.23
CA SER A 104 -35.36 20.86 -4.77
C SER A 104 -35.29 20.97 -6.30
N ILE A 105 -34.14 20.66 -6.91
CA ILE A 105 -33.98 20.74 -8.37
C ILE A 105 -34.29 19.40 -9.04
N LYS A 106 -33.52 18.34 -8.74
CA LYS A 106 -33.65 17.05 -9.45
C LYS A 106 -35.04 16.46 -9.25
N ALA A 107 -35.53 16.29 -8.02
CA ALA A 107 -36.84 15.65 -7.82
C ALA A 107 -38.03 16.51 -8.33
N GLN A 108 -38.07 17.82 -8.07
CA GLN A 108 -39.21 18.64 -8.50
C GLN A 108 -39.27 18.82 -10.03
N LEU A 109 -38.16 19.24 -10.66
CA LEU A 109 -38.16 19.51 -12.11
C LEU A 109 -38.22 18.22 -12.92
N GLN A 110 -37.53 17.14 -12.51
CA GLN A 110 -37.61 15.86 -13.21
C GLN A 110 -39.02 15.23 -13.10
N ASN A 111 -39.74 15.45 -12.00
CA ASN A 111 -41.15 15.03 -11.89
C ASN A 111 -42.06 15.87 -12.79
N PHE A 112 -41.86 17.20 -12.89
CA PHE A 112 -42.61 18.05 -13.82
C PHE A 112 -42.42 17.60 -15.28
N VAL A 113 -41.19 17.31 -15.70
CA VAL A 113 -40.87 16.77 -17.03
C VAL A 113 -41.47 15.36 -17.23
N LYS A 114 -41.37 14.45 -16.24
CA LYS A 114 -41.89 13.08 -16.38
C LYS A 114 -43.41 12.96 -16.31
N GLU A 115 -44.10 13.83 -15.58
CA GLU A 115 -45.52 13.68 -15.28
C GLU A 115 -46.43 14.70 -15.97
N ASP A 116 -46.05 15.97 -16.06
CA ASP A 116 -46.93 17.00 -16.66
C ASP A 116 -46.62 17.21 -18.15
N LEU A 117 -45.34 17.23 -18.55
CA LEU A 117 -44.98 17.26 -19.98
C LEU A 117 -45.36 15.95 -20.71
N ARG A 118 -45.32 14.79 -20.02
CA ARG A 118 -45.78 13.51 -20.60
C ARG A 118 -47.27 13.55 -20.96
N LYS A 119 -48.15 14.04 -20.08
CA LYS A 119 -49.59 14.17 -20.35
C LYS A 119 -49.88 15.07 -21.55
N PHE A 120 -49.12 16.15 -21.70
CA PHE A 120 -49.19 17.01 -22.89
C PHE A 120 -48.77 16.25 -24.16
N LYS A 121 -47.67 15.48 -24.14
CA LYS A 121 -47.23 14.65 -25.27
C LYS A 121 -48.22 13.55 -25.65
N ASP A 122 -48.81 12.89 -24.66
CA ASP A 122 -49.83 11.86 -24.88
C ASP A 122 -51.11 12.46 -25.50
N ALA A 123 -51.55 13.62 -25.02
CA ALA A 123 -52.67 14.36 -25.59
C ALA A 123 -52.38 14.88 -27.00
N LYS A 124 -51.17 15.40 -27.27
CA LYS A 124 -50.73 15.79 -28.62
C LYS A 124 -50.84 14.61 -29.58
N LYS A 125 -50.28 13.46 -29.23
CA LYS A 125 -50.30 12.23 -30.06
C LYS A 125 -51.72 11.75 -30.36
N GLN A 126 -52.65 11.89 -29.42
CA GLN A 126 -54.07 11.59 -29.64
C GLN A 126 -54.73 12.59 -30.59
N PHE A 127 -54.45 13.89 -30.41
CA PHE A 127 -54.95 14.96 -31.28
C PHE A 127 -54.44 14.84 -32.73
N GLU A 128 -53.15 14.57 -32.92
CA GLU A 128 -52.55 14.32 -34.24
C GLU A 128 -53.25 13.15 -34.97
N LYS A 129 -53.38 12.01 -34.29
CA LYS A 129 -54.05 10.81 -34.84
C LYS A 129 -55.49 11.09 -35.26
N VAL A 130 -56.29 11.71 -34.40
CA VAL A 130 -57.71 11.99 -34.72
C VAL A 130 -57.85 13.15 -35.73
N SER A 131 -56.87 14.05 -35.82
CA SER A 131 -56.77 15.03 -36.90
C SER A 131 -56.55 14.35 -38.26
N GLU A 132 -55.64 13.37 -38.33
CA GLU A 132 -55.36 12.60 -39.55
C GLU A 132 -56.55 11.73 -39.96
N GLU A 133 -57.20 11.05 -39.01
CA GLU A 133 -58.42 10.27 -39.25
C GLU A 133 -59.55 11.15 -39.79
N LYS A 134 -59.69 12.38 -39.28
CA LYS A 134 -60.68 13.35 -39.77
C LYS A 134 -60.38 13.80 -41.19
N GLU A 135 -59.12 14.08 -41.53
CA GLU A 135 -58.73 14.50 -42.88
C GLU A 135 -58.97 13.37 -43.89
N ASN A 136 -58.59 12.14 -43.54
CA ASN A 136 -58.90 10.95 -44.33
C ASN A 136 -60.42 10.75 -44.52
N ALA A 137 -61.25 11.07 -43.51
CA ALA A 137 -62.71 11.02 -43.64
C ALA A 137 -63.28 12.17 -44.51
N LEU A 138 -62.68 13.37 -44.46
CA LEU A 138 -63.04 14.50 -45.31
C LEU A 138 -62.77 14.20 -46.78
N VAL A 139 -61.56 13.72 -47.10
CA VAL A 139 -61.14 13.33 -48.45
C VAL A 139 -62.05 12.23 -49.01
N LYS A 140 -62.33 11.18 -48.24
CA LYS A 140 -63.26 10.11 -48.64
C LYS A 140 -64.65 10.66 -48.94
N ASN A 141 -65.23 11.46 -48.04
CA ASN A 141 -66.57 12.03 -48.22
C ASN A 141 -66.66 12.95 -49.45
N ALA A 142 -65.60 13.70 -49.77
CA ALA A 142 -65.52 14.55 -50.95
C ALA A 142 -65.36 13.77 -52.28
N GLN A 143 -64.82 12.56 -52.25
CA GLN A 143 -64.53 11.74 -53.44
C GLN A 143 -65.66 10.79 -53.85
N VAL A 144 -66.67 10.53 -53.01
CA VAL A 144 -67.79 9.64 -53.36
C VAL A 144 -68.63 10.24 -54.50
N GLN A 145 -68.92 9.42 -55.50
CA GLN A 145 -69.74 9.81 -56.65
C GLN A 145 -71.23 9.93 -56.26
N ARG A 146 -71.86 11.04 -56.67
CA ARG A 146 -73.27 11.39 -56.33
C ARG A 146 -74.33 10.38 -56.83
N ASN A 147 -73.97 9.48 -57.74
CA ASN A 147 -74.83 8.41 -58.24
C ASN A 147 -74.95 7.22 -57.28
N LYS A 148 -74.13 7.14 -56.22
CA LYS A 148 -74.10 6.03 -55.26
C LYS A 148 -74.57 6.47 -53.86
N GLN A 149 -75.88 6.66 -53.70
CA GLN A 149 -76.48 7.19 -52.47
C GLN A 149 -76.03 6.49 -51.18
N HIS A 150 -75.91 5.15 -51.18
CA HIS A 150 -75.44 4.38 -50.02
C HIS A 150 -74.00 4.72 -49.60
N GLU A 151 -73.06 4.84 -50.55
CA GLU A 151 -71.67 5.21 -50.26
C GLU A 151 -71.57 6.66 -49.76
N VAL A 152 -72.47 7.55 -50.22
CA VAL A 152 -72.55 8.94 -49.74
C VAL A 152 -72.99 8.99 -48.28
N GLU A 153 -74.02 8.21 -47.91
CA GLU A 153 -74.54 8.14 -46.54
C GLU A 153 -73.53 7.49 -45.58
N GLU A 154 -72.88 6.40 -45.99
CA GLU A 154 -71.81 5.76 -45.22
C GLU A 154 -70.64 6.72 -44.94
N ALA A 155 -70.09 7.36 -45.99
CA ALA A 155 -69.00 8.31 -45.83
C ALA A 155 -69.39 9.55 -44.99
N THR A 156 -70.65 9.98 -45.07
CA THR A 156 -71.17 11.12 -44.27
C THR A 156 -71.34 10.75 -42.80
N ASN A 157 -71.76 9.52 -42.51
CA ASN A 157 -71.85 8.99 -41.14
C ASN A 157 -70.46 8.85 -40.50
N ILE A 158 -69.48 8.29 -41.25
CA ILE A 158 -68.08 8.20 -40.80
C ILE A 158 -67.51 9.60 -40.52
N LEU A 159 -67.64 10.54 -41.46
CA LEU A 159 -67.18 11.92 -41.27
C LEU A 159 -67.83 12.60 -40.05
N THR A 160 -69.11 12.34 -39.81
CA THR A 160 -69.85 12.89 -38.65
C THR A 160 -69.35 12.30 -37.33
N ALA A 161 -69.03 11.02 -37.29
CA ALA A 161 -68.43 10.37 -36.12
C ALA A 161 -67.02 10.92 -35.83
N THR A 162 -66.15 10.97 -36.83
CA THR A 162 -64.76 11.45 -36.65
C THR A 162 -64.71 12.94 -36.32
N ARG A 163 -65.60 13.77 -36.88
CA ARG A 163 -65.74 15.19 -36.47
C ARG A 163 -66.16 15.36 -35.01
N LYS A 164 -67.00 14.48 -34.46
CA LYS A 164 -67.32 14.48 -33.02
C LYS A 164 -66.11 14.07 -32.18
N CYS A 165 -65.44 12.98 -32.54
CA CYS A 165 -64.23 12.52 -31.85
C CYS A 165 -63.14 13.60 -31.81
N PHE A 166 -62.85 14.22 -32.97
CA PHE A 166 -61.89 15.33 -33.08
C PHE A 166 -62.21 16.48 -32.12
N ARG A 167 -63.48 16.89 -32.02
CA ARG A 167 -63.88 17.98 -31.11
C ARG A 167 -63.63 17.67 -29.64
N HIS A 168 -63.86 16.42 -29.20
CA HIS A 168 -63.56 16.04 -27.82
C HIS A 168 -62.04 16.05 -27.56
N ILE A 169 -61.27 15.33 -28.36
CA ILE A 169 -59.81 15.21 -28.16
C ILE A 169 -59.08 16.55 -28.33
N ALA A 170 -59.55 17.43 -29.23
CA ALA A 170 -58.99 18.76 -29.39
C ALA A 170 -59.29 19.69 -28.19
N LEU A 171 -60.48 19.59 -27.57
CA LEU A 171 -60.77 20.31 -26.32
C LEU A 171 -59.89 19.80 -25.16
N ASP A 172 -59.70 18.48 -25.05
CA ASP A 172 -58.81 17.88 -24.05
C ASP A 172 -57.35 18.31 -24.25
N TYR A 173 -56.88 18.39 -25.50
CA TYR A 173 -55.52 18.86 -25.80
C TYR A 173 -55.33 20.35 -25.45
N VAL A 174 -56.28 21.22 -25.80
CA VAL A 174 -56.27 22.64 -25.42
C VAL A 174 -56.37 22.83 -23.89
N LEU A 175 -57.06 21.94 -23.19
CA LEU A 175 -57.06 21.90 -21.73
C LEU A 175 -55.67 21.55 -21.17
N GLN A 176 -55.02 20.47 -21.66
CA GLN A 176 -53.66 20.13 -21.22
C GLN A 176 -52.65 21.24 -21.50
N ILE A 177 -52.76 21.91 -22.66
CA ILE A 177 -51.95 23.09 -23.00
C ILE A 177 -52.10 24.20 -21.97
N ASN A 178 -53.33 24.66 -21.70
CA ASN A 178 -53.57 25.78 -20.78
C ASN A 178 -53.19 25.41 -19.34
N VAL A 179 -53.37 24.14 -18.92
CA VAL A 179 -52.92 23.63 -17.62
C VAL A 179 -51.38 23.62 -17.52
N LEU A 180 -50.66 23.11 -18.52
CA LEU A 180 -49.20 23.09 -18.54
C LEU A 180 -48.63 24.52 -18.53
N GLN A 181 -49.21 25.42 -19.34
CA GLN A 181 -48.91 26.85 -19.37
C GLN A 181 -49.13 27.53 -18.02
N SER A 182 -50.14 27.10 -17.23
CA SER A 182 -50.35 27.59 -15.87
C SER A 182 -49.29 27.11 -14.87
N LYS A 183 -48.90 25.83 -14.95
CA LYS A 183 -47.97 25.20 -14.01
C LYS A 183 -46.50 25.61 -14.23
N ARG A 184 -46.09 25.84 -15.47
CA ARG A 184 -44.65 26.03 -15.79
C ARG A 184 -43.99 27.13 -14.97
N ARG A 185 -44.72 28.20 -14.66
CA ARG A 185 -44.20 29.31 -13.84
C ARG A 185 -44.11 28.97 -12.35
N SER A 186 -45.04 28.20 -11.78
CA SER A 186 -45.03 27.89 -10.35
C SER A 186 -43.93 26.90 -9.98
N GLU A 187 -43.78 25.80 -10.72
CA GLU A 187 -42.82 24.75 -10.36
C GLU A 187 -41.36 25.20 -10.55
N ILE A 188 -41.05 25.98 -11.59
CA ILE A 188 -39.70 26.53 -11.80
C ILE A 188 -39.32 27.49 -10.67
N LEU A 189 -40.21 28.42 -10.31
CA LEU A 189 -39.94 29.39 -9.22
C LEU A 189 -39.84 28.70 -7.86
N LYS A 190 -40.70 27.72 -7.58
CA LYS A 190 -40.70 26.94 -6.34
C LYS A 190 -39.41 26.12 -6.18
N SER A 191 -38.98 25.44 -7.24
CA SER A 191 -37.72 24.68 -7.26
C SER A 191 -36.51 25.58 -6.99
N MET A 192 -36.41 26.71 -7.70
CA MET A 192 -35.32 27.68 -7.53
C MET A 192 -35.35 28.36 -6.14
N LEU A 193 -36.53 28.63 -5.60
CA LEU A 193 -36.68 29.19 -4.25
C LEU A 193 -36.23 28.20 -3.17
N SER A 194 -36.61 26.92 -3.28
CA SER A 194 -36.12 25.87 -2.38
C SER A 194 -34.60 25.68 -2.48
N PHE A 195 -34.03 25.78 -3.68
CA PHE A 195 -32.57 25.74 -3.89
C PHE A 195 -31.84 26.88 -3.19
N MET A 196 -32.38 28.10 -3.26
CA MET A 196 -31.78 29.28 -2.61
C MET A 196 -31.93 29.26 -1.09
N TYR A 197 -33.05 28.75 -0.55
CA TYR A 197 -33.17 28.52 0.90
C TYR A 197 -32.18 27.46 1.42
N ALA A 198 -31.88 26.42 0.65
CA ALA A 198 -30.85 25.45 1.02
C ALA A 198 -29.45 26.10 1.11
N HIS A 199 -29.11 26.97 0.16
CA HIS A 199 -27.85 27.74 0.20
C HIS A 199 -27.79 28.71 1.39
N LEU A 200 -28.89 29.43 1.67
CA LEU A 200 -28.97 30.34 2.81
C LEU A 200 -28.75 29.61 4.14
N ALA A 201 -29.39 28.45 4.33
CA ALA A 201 -29.22 27.63 5.54
C ALA A 201 -27.78 27.15 5.70
N PHE A 202 -27.15 26.66 4.62
CA PHE A 202 -25.75 26.22 4.62
C PHE A 202 -24.78 27.34 5.01
N PHE A 203 -24.91 28.54 4.41
CA PHE A 203 -24.02 29.66 4.73
C PHE A 203 -24.23 30.19 6.16
N HIS A 204 -25.46 30.15 6.68
CA HIS A 204 -25.74 30.52 8.08
C HIS A 204 -25.09 29.52 9.05
N GLN A 205 -25.30 28.22 8.85
CA GLN A 205 -24.70 27.16 9.68
C GLN A 205 -23.17 27.19 9.68
N GLY A 206 -22.55 27.41 8.51
CA GLY A 206 -21.10 27.60 8.40
C GLY A 206 -20.61 28.87 9.11
N TYR A 207 -21.33 29.98 9.00
CA TYR A 207 -20.98 31.23 9.70
C TYR A 207 -21.03 31.07 11.22
N ASP A 208 -22.09 30.48 11.77
CA ASP A 208 -22.25 30.28 13.21
C ASP A 208 -21.10 29.43 13.78
N LEU A 209 -20.79 28.30 13.12
CA LEU A 209 -19.70 27.39 13.49
C LEU A 209 -18.33 28.08 13.52
N PHE A 210 -17.98 28.88 12.50
CA PHE A 210 -16.70 29.60 12.47
C PHE A 210 -16.69 30.84 13.41
N SER A 211 -17.85 31.44 13.69
CA SER A 211 -18.01 32.49 14.70
C SER A 211 -17.71 31.96 16.11
N GLU A 212 -18.23 30.78 16.47
CA GLU A 212 -17.94 30.10 17.74
C GLU A 212 -16.47 29.64 17.85
N LEU A 213 -15.84 29.27 16.73
CA LEU A 213 -14.42 28.89 16.69
C LEU A 213 -13.46 30.09 16.78
N GLY A 214 -13.88 31.28 16.34
CA GLY A 214 -13.05 32.49 16.25
C GLY A 214 -12.30 32.88 17.54
N PRO A 215 -12.94 32.94 18.72
CA PRO A 215 -12.27 33.22 19.99
C PRO A 215 -11.16 32.22 20.32
N TYR A 216 -11.35 30.95 19.99
CA TYR A 216 -10.37 29.89 20.22
C TYR A 216 -9.15 30.02 19.28
N MET A 217 -9.38 30.31 17.99
CA MET A 217 -8.29 30.58 17.04
C MET A 217 -7.43 31.77 17.48
N LYS A 218 -8.06 32.81 18.06
CA LYS A 218 -7.35 33.99 18.58
C LYS A 218 -6.48 33.66 19.79
N ASP A 219 -6.96 32.84 20.73
CA ASP A 219 -6.15 32.40 21.87
C ASP A 219 -4.99 31.50 21.43
N LEU A 220 -5.24 30.54 20.52
CA LEU A 220 -4.19 29.68 19.97
C LEU A 220 -3.09 30.48 19.25
N GLY A 221 -3.44 31.55 18.52
CA GLY A 221 -2.45 32.47 17.96
C GLY A 221 -1.56 33.11 19.03
N ALA A 222 -2.17 33.59 20.12
CA ALA A 222 -1.43 34.16 21.25
C ALA A 222 -0.63 33.12 22.07
N GLN A 223 -0.95 31.83 21.97
CA GLN A 223 -0.10 30.73 22.48
C GLN A 223 1.09 30.47 21.54
N LEU A 224 0.86 30.44 20.23
CA LEU A 224 1.90 30.24 19.21
C LEU A 224 2.98 31.34 19.26
N ASP A 225 2.60 32.61 19.43
CA ASP A 225 3.54 33.71 19.60
C ASP A 225 4.49 33.50 20.80
N ARG A 226 3.99 32.94 21.91
CA ARG A 226 4.81 32.61 23.10
C ARG A 226 5.77 31.47 22.81
N LEU A 227 5.28 30.38 22.19
CA LEU A 227 6.10 29.23 21.82
C LEU A 227 7.26 29.62 20.88
N VAL A 228 7.04 30.56 19.96
CA VAL A 228 8.09 31.11 19.08
C VAL A 228 9.15 31.90 19.89
N VAL A 229 8.72 32.70 20.88
CA VAL A 229 9.64 33.43 21.77
C VAL A 229 10.45 32.48 22.66
N ASP A 230 9.81 31.47 23.24
CA ASP A 230 10.47 30.49 24.11
C ASP A 230 11.45 29.61 23.31
N ALA A 231 11.08 29.12 22.12
CA ALA A 231 11.99 28.40 21.23
C ALA A 231 13.19 29.28 20.79
N ALA A 232 12.97 30.58 20.55
CA ALA A 232 14.06 31.51 20.25
C ALA A 232 14.99 31.77 21.46
N LYS A 233 14.46 31.70 22.68
CA LYS A 233 15.25 31.76 23.93
C LYS A 233 16.06 30.48 24.14
N GLU A 234 15.44 29.31 24.04
CA GLU A 234 16.10 28.01 24.17
C GLU A 234 17.23 27.85 23.14
N LYS A 235 17.00 28.27 21.89
CA LYS A 235 18.03 28.31 20.85
C LYS A 235 19.26 29.12 21.28
N ARG A 236 19.08 30.35 21.80
CA ARG A 236 20.19 31.18 22.28
C ARG A 236 20.93 30.54 23.45
N GLU A 237 20.22 29.92 24.38
CA GLU A 237 20.85 29.18 25.48
C GLU A 237 21.65 27.97 24.96
N MET A 238 21.15 27.25 23.97
CA MET A 238 21.85 26.14 23.30
C MET A 238 23.11 26.62 22.58
N GLU A 239 23.04 27.75 21.85
CA GLU A 239 24.19 28.38 21.18
C GLU A 239 25.27 28.86 22.18
N GLN A 240 24.85 29.39 23.33
CA GLN A 240 25.76 29.76 24.43
C GLN A 240 26.40 28.52 25.08
N LYS A 241 25.61 27.46 25.35
CA LYS A 241 26.11 26.17 25.89
C LYS A 241 27.13 25.54 24.94
N HIS A 242 26.83 25.50 23.63
CA HIS A 242 27.75 25.05 22.58
C HIS A 242 29.07 25.84 22.58
N SER A 243 28.98 27.18 22.54
CA SER A 243 30.16 28.07 22.57
C SER A 243 31.02 27.86 23.81
N THR A 244 30.39 27.64 24.97
CA THR A 244 31.08 27.40 26.25
C THR A 244 31.79 26.04 26.29
N ILE A 245 31.23 25.01 25.64
CA ILE A 245 31.89 23.70 25.51
C ILE A 245 33.07 23.79 24.54
N GLN A 246 32.87 24.43 23.38
CA GLN A 246 33.91 24.62 22.37
C GLN A 246 35.15 25.35 22.93
N GLN A 247 34.96 26.34 23.81
CA GLN A 247 36.07 27.02 24.50
C GLN A 247 36.82 26.12 25.51
N LYS A 248 36.16 25.12 26.10
CA LYS A 248 36.79 24.19 27.05
C LYS A 248 37.63 23.13 26.36
N ASP A 249 37.18 22.61 25.21
CA ASP A 249 37.90 21.55 24.49
C ASP A 249 39.29 21.99 24.01
N PHE A 250 39.50 23.27 23.71
CA PHE A 250 40.84 23.83 23.39
C PHE A 250 41.81 23.87 24.58
N SER A 251 41.36 23.64 25.81
CA SER A 251 42.19 23.68 27.03
C SER A 251 42.55 22.31 27.61
N ASN A 252 42.10 21.21 26.99
CA ASN A 252 42.04 19.90 27.62
C ASN A 252 43.31 19.02 27.43
N ASP A 253 44.42 19.40 28.07
CA ASP A 253 45.55 18.48 28.34
C ASP A 253 45.19 17.51 29.47
N ASP A 254 44.46 16.42 29.15
CA ASP A 254 44.18 15.23 29.98
C ASP A 254 43.72 15.48 31.46
N SER A 255 43.36 16.70 31.84
CA SER A 255 43.39 17.17 33.23
C SER A 255 42.10 16.89 34.01
N LYS A 256 41.51 15.70 33.83
CA LYS A 256 40.50 15.08 34.73
C LYS A 256 40.21 13.61 34.34
N LEU A 257 41.22 12.74 34.45
CA LEU A 257 41.02 11.28 34.44
C LEU A 257 40.47 10.79 35.80
N GLU A 258 39.28 11.27 36.16
CA GLU A 258 38.58 10.94 37.42
C GLU A 258 37.90 9.57 37.32
N TYR A 259 38.65 8.51 37.66
CA TYR A 259 38.06 7.25 38.09
C TYR A 259 37.58 7.44 39.54
N ASN A 260 36.31 7.13 39.84
CA ASN A 260 35.73 7.30 41.16
C ASN A 260 35.20 5.96 41.67
N VAL A 261 35.81 5.44 42.73
CA VAL A 261 35.45 4.15 43.33
C VAL A 261 34.09 4.23 44.04
N ASP A 262 33.74 5.41 44.54
CA ASP A 262 32.53 5.68 45.32
C ASP A 262 31.45 6.37 44.46
N ALA A 263 31.46 6.13 43.15
CA ALA A 263 30.51 6.72 42.22
C ALA A 263 29.08 6.21 42.47
N ALA A 264 28.13 7.12 42.72
CA ALA A 264 26.75 6.80 43.08
C ALA A 264 25.93 6.02 42.01
N ASN A 265 26.50 5.78 40.83
CA ASN A 265 25.95 4.96 39.76
C ASN A 265 26.55 3.53 39.70
N GLY A 266 27.50 3.19 40.57
CA GLY A 266 28.22 1.91 40.58
C GLY A 266 29.24 1.73 39.45
N ILE A 267 29.57 2.79 38.70
CA ILE A 267 30.51 2.75 37.56
C ILE A 267 31.84 3.38 37.96
N VAL A 268 32.87 2.55 38.18
CA VAL A 268 34.19 3.00 38.66
C VAL A 268 34.99 3.73 37.57
N MET A 269 34.87 3.27 36.33
CA MET A 269 35.46 3.87 35.13
C MET A 269 34.73 3.37 33.88
N GLU A 270 34.61 4.23 32.87
CA GLU A 270 34.15 3.83 31.53
C GLU A 270 34.88 4.58 30.40
N GLY A 271 34.79 4.07 29.17
CA GLY A 271 35.44 4.66 28.00
C GLY A 271 35.74 3.65 26.88
N TYR A 272 36.32 4.13 25.77
CA TYR A 272 36.71 3.25 24.67
C TYR A 272 38.05 2.54 24.93
N LEU A 273 38.09 1.23 24.67
CA LEU A 273 39.32 0.43 24.55
C LEU A 273 39.26 -0.48 23.33
N PHE A 274 40.43 -0.85 22.79
CA PHE A 274 40.54 -1.91 21.80
C PHE A 274 40.79 -3.26 22.47
N LYS A 275 39.95 -4.26 22.16
CA LYS A 275 40.10 -5.65 22.65
C LYS A 275 40.64 -6.56 21.56
N ARG A 276 41.59 -7.44 21.90
CA ARG A 276 42.01 -8.55 21.02
C ARG A 276 40.98 -9.68 21.03
N ALA A 277 40.63 -10.20 19.85
CA ALA A 277 39.82 -11.39 19.72
C ALA A 277 40.62 -12.65 20.07
N SER A 278 39.96 -13.63 20.70
CA SER A 278 40.56 -14.91 21.09
C SER A 278 40.54 -15.96 19.98
N ASN A 279 40.21 -15.56 18.75
CA ASN A 279 40.19 -16.43 17.57
C ASN A 279 41.59 -16.51 16.93
N ALA A 280 41.80 -17.49 16.03
CA ALA A 280 43.08 -17.69 15.34
C ALA A 280 43.60 -16.42 14.62
N PHE A 281 42.68 -15.59 14.12
CA PHE A 281 42.97 -14.33 13.42
C PHE A 281 43.31 -13.13 14.33
N LYS A 282 43.21 -13.28 15.66
CA LYS A 282 43.65 -12.32 16.70
C LYS A 282 43.22 -10.84 16.47
N THR A 283 42.06 -10.60 15.88
CA THR A 283 41.67 -9.25 15.40
C THR A 283 41.35 -8.27 16.53
N TRP A 284 41.75 -7.01 16.36
CA TRP A 284 41.52 -5.94 17.36
C TRP A 284 40.24 -5.16 17.10
N ASN A 285 39.49 -4.88 18.16
CA ASN A 285 38.11 -4.36 18.10
C ASN A 285 37.88 -3.26 19.14
N ARG A 286 37.60 -2.01 18.74
CA ARG A 286 37.21 -0.94 19.66
C ARG A 286 35.80 -1.20 20.22
N ARG A 287 35.61 -1.06 21.53
CA ARG A 287 34.33 -1.23 22.25
C ARG A 287 34.25 -0.19 23.37
N TRP A 288 33.04 0.15 23.81
CA TRP A 288 32.86 0.90 25.07
C TRP A 288 32.98 -0.09 26.22
N PHE A 289 33.92 0.14 27.12
CA PHE A 289 34.12 -0.65 28.33
C PHE A 289 33.61 0.11 29.54
N SER A 290 33.15 -0.63 30.55
CA SER A 290 32.90 -0.09 31.88
C SER A 290 33.28 -1.10 32.96
N ILE A 291 33.67 -0.58 34.13
CA ILE A 291 33.89 -1.34 35.36
C ILE A 291 32.69 -1.09 36.26
N GLN A 292 31.90 -2.12 36.52
CA GLN A 292 30.61 -2.03 37.21
C GLN A 292 30.42 -3.25 38.10
N ASN A 293 30.00 -3.06 39.36
CA ASN A 293 29.67 -4.15 40.30
C ASN A 293 30.74 -5.28 40.36
N ASN A 294 32.02 -4.91 40.46
CA ASN A 294 33.18 -5.81 40.44
C ASN A 294 33.33 -6.68 39.17
N GLN A 295 32.68 -6.30 38.07
CA GLN A 295 32.82 -6.91 36.74
C GLN A 295 33.49 -5.96 35.75
N LEU A 296 34.13 -6.54 34.73
CA LEU A 296 34.58 -5.81 33.54
C LEU A 296 33.68 -6.20 32.36
N VAL A 297 32.98 -5.22 31.78
CA VAL A 297 31.99 -5.42 30.72
C VAL A 297 32.30 -4.55 29.50
N TYR A 298 31.77 -4.91 28.32
CA TYR A 298 31.76 -4.02 27.15
C TYR A 298 30.44 -4.02 26.37
N GLN A 299 30.17 -2.91 25.68
CA GLN A 299 29.10 -2.75 24.69
C GLN A 299 29.69 -2.54 23.29
N LYS A 300 28.97 -2.93 22.22
CA LYS A 300 29.38 -2.67 20.83
C LYS A 300 28.72 -1.39 20.30
N LYS A 301 27.51 -1.09 20.78
CA LYS A 301 26.72 0.12 20.55
C LYS A 301 26.02 0.56 21.84
N PHE A 302 25.64 1.83 21.90
CA PHE A 302 24.78 2.37 22.94
C PHE A 302 23.46 1.56 23.01
N LYS A 303 23.06 1.17 24.23
CA LYS A 303 21.93 0.26 24.55
C LYS A 303 22.10 -1.22 24.15
N ASP A 304 23.28 -1.69 23.76
CA ASP A 304 23.56 -3.14 23.79
C ASP A 304 23.57 -3.66 25.23
N ASN A 305 23.12 -4.90 25.47
CA ASN A 305 23.35 -5.58 26.74
C ASN A 305 24.88 -5.71 26.99
N PRO A 306 25.40 -5.32 28.18
CA PRO A 306 26.81 -5.43 28.48
C PRO A 306 27.31 -6.88 28.36
N THR A 307 28.31 -7.10 27.51
CA THR A 307 28.99 -8.39 27.40
C THR A 307 30.03 -8.49 28.51
N VAL A 308 29.77 -9.35 29.49
CA VAL A 308 30.70 -9.61 30.60
C VAL A 308 31.97 -10.26 30.06
N VAL A 309 33.11 -9.61 30.30
CA VAL A 309 34.45 -10.07 29.94
C VAL A 309 35.06 -10.85 31.10
N VAL A 310 34.88 -10.31 32.30
CA VAL A 310 35.31 -10.86 33.58
C VAL A 310 34.11 -10.82 34.51
N GLU A 311 33.66 -12.00 34.95
CA GLU A 311 32.49 -12.20 35.82
C GLU A 311 32.77 -11.84 37.29
N ASP A 312 34.04 -11.91 37.71
CA ASP A 312 34.51 -11.53 39.03
C ASP A 312 35.96 -11.01 38.92
N LEU A 313 36.17 -9.72 39.20
CA LEU A 313 37.51 -9.12 39.18
C LEU A 313 38.40 -9.63 40.32
N ARG A 314 37.87 -10.14 41.44
CA ARG A 314 38.69 -10.57 42.61
C ARG A 314 39.76 -11.58 42.23
N LEU A 315 39.43 -12.52 41.35
CA LEU A 315 40.35 -13.59 40.93
C LEU A 315 41.29 -13.17 39.78
N CYS A 316 41.34 -11.89 39.42
CA CYS A 316 42.09 -11.40 38.28
C CYS A 316 43.41 -10.73 38.65
N THR A 317 44.36 -10.78 37.71
CA THR A 317 45.61 -9.99 37.75
C THR A 317 45.73 -9.14 36.50
N VAL A 318 46.33 -7.95 36.62
CA VAL A 318 46.62 -7.08 35.48
C VAL A 318 48.10 -7.17 35.15
N LYS A 319 48.43 -7.54 33.92
CA LYS A 319 49.80 -7.63 33.40
C LYS A 319 50.08 -6.47 32.44
N HIS A 320 51.27 -5.91 32.55
CA HIS A 320 51.84 -5.08 31.50
C HIS A 320 52.32 -5.99 30.37
N CYS A 321 52.10 -5.58 29.11
CA CYS A 321 52.50 -6.36 27.93
C CYS A 321 53.44 -5.50 27.08
N GLU A 322 54.74 -5.71 27.25
CA GLU A 322 55.78 -4.93 26.57
C GLU A 322 56.29 -5.65 25.30
N ASP A 323 56.28 -6.99 25.30
CA ASP A 323 56.69 -7.86 24.19
C ASP A 323 55.68 -7.95 23.01
N ILE A 324 54.88 -6.91 22.77
CA ILE A 324 53.80 -6.92 21.77
C ILE A 324 53.90 -5.68 20.88
N GLU A 325 53.81 -5.89 19.56
CA GLU A 325 53.93 -4.88 18.49
C GLU A 325 53.05 -3.61 18.63
N ARG A 326 52.08 -3.61 19.56
CA ARG A 326 51.11 -2.52 19.74
C ARG A 326 51.37 -1.78 21.05
N ARG A 327 51.66 -0.48 20.92
CA ARG A 327 51.76 0.46 22.04
C ARG A 327 50.48 0.49 22.88
N PHE A 328 50.66 0.78 24.17
CA PHE A 328 49.62 0.98 25.17
C PHE A 328 48.75 -0.27 25.50
N CYS A 329 49.29 -1.48 25.28
CA CYS A 329 48.62 -2.73 25.64
C CYS A 329 48.74 -3.08 27.14
N PHE A 330 47.75 -3.81 27.62
CA PHE A 330 47.72 -4.48 28.92
C PHE A 330 46.82 -5.72 28.85
N GLU A 331 46.98 -6.65 29.78
CA GLU A 331 46.21 -7.89 29.81
C GLU A 331 45.58 -8.11 31.19
N VAL A 332 44.26 -8.36 31.21
CA VAL A 332 43.52 -8.75 32.41
C VAL A 332 43.34 -10.26 32.37
N VAL A 333 44.00 -10.97 33.28
CA VAL A 333 44.06 -12.43 33.35
C VAL A 333 43.17 -12.92 34.49
N SER A 334 42.10 -13.65 34.17
CA SER A 334 41.31 -14.43 35.15
C SER A 334 41.69 -15.92 35.09
N PRO A 335 41.22 -16.77 36.04
CA PRO A 335 41.51 -18.20 36.03
C PRO A 335 40.95 -18.96 34.82
N THR A 336 39.95 -18.39 34.12
CA THR A 336 39.25 -19.03 33.01
C THR A 336 39.41 -18.31 31.68
N LYS A 337 39.76 -17.02 31.69
CA LYS A 337 39.81 -16.14 30.51
C LYS A 337 40.96 -15.14 30.63
N SER A 338 41.80 -15.05 29.59
CA SER A 338 42.70 -13.91 29.43
C SER A 338 42.13 -12.90 28.45
N CYS A 339 42.09 -11.62 28.82
CA CYS A 339 41.59 -10.54 27.99
C CYS A 339 42.66 -9.46 27.76
N MET A 340 43.15 -9.38 26.53
CA MET A 340 44.13 -8.38 26.12
C MET A 340 43.44 -7.13 25.56
N LEU A 341 43.83 -5.98 26.11
CA LEU A 341 43.25 -4.66 25.89
C LEU A 341 44.34 -3.66 25.46
N GLN A 342 43.93 -2.58 24.81
CA GLN A 342 44.78 -1.49 24.35
C GLN A 342 44.03 -0.17 24.55
N ALA A 343 44.70 0.79 25.21
CA ALA A 343 44.20 2.15 25.39
C ALA A 343 44.72 3.10 24.29
N ASP A 344 44.08 4.27 24.14
CA ASP A 344 44.43 5.23 23.09
C ASP A 344 45.62 6.14 23.47
N SER A 345 45.99 6.24 24.76
CA SER A 345 47.18 6.95 25.25
C SER A 345 47.83 6.24 26.46
N GLU A 346 49.06 6.60 26.81
CA GLU A 346 49.75 6.05 27.99
C GLU A 346 49.13 6.52 29.31
N LYS A 347 48.70 7.80 29.40
CA LYS A 347 47.95 8.31 30.56
C LYS A 347 46.65 7.51 30.75
N LEU A 348 45.93 7.23 29.66
CA LEU A 348 44.74 6.36 29.68
C LEU A 348 45.09 4.92 30.07
N ARG A 349 46.18 4.32 29.56
CA ARG A 349 46.62 2.98 29.96
C ARG A 349 46.83 2.90 31.47
N GLN A 350 47.57 3.86 32.04
CA GLN A 350 47.86 3.90 33.48
C GLN A 350 46.59 4.08 34.30
N ALA A 351 45.67 4.97 33.88
CA ALA A 351 44.37 5.14 34.53
C ALA A 351 43.53 3.85 34.51
N TRP A 352 43.40 3.18 33.36
CA TRP A 352 42.67 1.91 33.23
C TRP A 352 43.29 0.78 34.05
N ILE A 353 44.62 0.62 34.03
CA ILE A 353 45.31 -0.38 34.86
C ILE A 353 45.06 -0.10 36.35
N LYS A 354 45.21 1.16 36.79
CA LYS A 354 45.02 1.56 38.18
C LYS A 354 43.56 1.40 38.64
N ALA A 355 42.59 1.73 37.80
CA ALA A 355 41.17 1.53 38.08
C ALA A 355 40.85 0.04 38.26
N VAL A 356 41.27 -0.82 37.32
CA VAL A 356 41.08 -2.28 37.43
C VAL A 356 41.78 -2.84 38.68
N GLN A 357 43.03 -2.46 38.96
CA GLN A 357 43.74 -2.85 40.19
C GLN A 357 43.04 -2.39 41.47
N THR A 358 42.45 -1.19 41.45
CA THR A 358 41.71 -0.65 42.61
C THR A 358 40.39 -1.40 42.82
N SER A 359 39.65 -1.72 41.76
CA SER A 359 38.44 -2.56 41.86
C SER A 359 38.75 -3.98 42.33
N ILE A 360 39.84 -4.61 41.87
CA ILE A 360 40.33 -5.89 42.41
C ILE A 360 40.56 -5.76 43.92
N ALA A 361 41.27 -4.72 44.37
CA ALA A 361 41.58 -4.50 45.78
C ALA A 361 40.34 -4.17 46.65
N THR A 362 39.33 -3.46 46.12
CA THR A 362 38.07 -3.23 46.83
C THR A 362 37.28 -4.51 46.99
N ALA A 363 37.14 -5.29 45.91
CA ALA A 363 36.39 -6.54 45.94
C ALA A 363 37.02 -7.61 46.86
N TYR A 364 38.33 -7.53 47.13
CA TYR A 364 38.97 -8.33 48.20
C TYR A 364 38.60 -7.88 49.62
N ARG A 365 38.32 -6.59 49.86
CA ARG A 365 38.00 -6.03 51.19
C ARG A 365 36.57 -6.31 51.64
N GLU A 366 35.63 -6.42 50.71
CA GLU A 366 34.20 -6.69 51.00
C GLU A 366 33.97 -7.99 51.81
N LYS A 367 34.94 -8.91 51.83
CA LYS A 367 34.87 -10.17 52.59
C LYS A 367 35.19 -10.03 54.10
N GLY A 368 35.30 -8.80 54.61
CA GLY A 368 35.65 -8.52 56.00
C GLY A 368 34.49 -8.44 57.00
N ASP A 369 33.32 -7.97 56.58
CA ASP A 369 32.23 -7.53 57.49
C ASP A 369 30.95 -8.39 57.46
N GLU A 370 30.79 -9.33 56.52
CA GLU A 370 29.61 -10.23 56.46
C GLU A 370 29.70 -11.41 57.44
N SER A 371 29.92 -11.11 58.73
CA SER A 371 29.90 -12.13 59.80
C SER A 371 29.21 -11.69 61.10
N GLU A 372 28.51 -10.55 61.15
CA GLU A 372 27.76 -10.18 62.35
C GLU A 372 26.53 -9.25 62.11
N LYS A 373 25.38 -9.82 61.69
CA LYS A 373 23.99 -9.37 61.99
C LYS A 373 22.88 -10.21 61.31
N LEU A 374 22.74 -11.47 61.73
CA LEU A 374 21.45 -12.15 61.69
C LEU A 374 20.83 -12.06 63.09
N ASP A 375 20.00 -11.03 63.34
CA ASP A 375 18.85 -11.07 64.29
C ASP A 375 18.26 -9.68 64.58
N LYS A 376 17.07 -9.36 64.03
CA LYS A 376 15.83 -9.11 64.80
C LYS A 376 14.63 -8.55 64.00
N LYS A 377 13.47 -9.12 64.30
CA LYS A 377 12.10 -8.53 64.29
C LYS A 377 11.44 -8.16 62.94
N SER A 378 10.78 -9.17 62.38
CA SER A 378 9.34 -9.19 62.03
C SER A 378 8.48 -7.93 62.28
N SER A 379 7.82 -7.44 61.20
CA SER A 379 6.34 -7.30 61.04
C SER A 379 5.51 -6.35 61.94
N PRO A 380 4.28 -5.93 61.53
CA PRO A 380 3.74 -5.61 60.19
C PRO A 380 2.88 -4.29 60.18
N SER A 381 1.90 -4.16 59.25
CA SER A 381 0.77 -3.18 59.18
C SER A 381 1.06 -1.80 58.54
N THR A 382 0.16 -1.12 57.80
CA THR A 382 -1.20 -1.48 57.30
C THR A 382 -1.65 -0.61 56.09
N GLY A 383 -2.42 -1.18 55.15
CA GLY A 383 -3.31 -0.48 54.21
C GLY A 383 -2.66 0.18 52.97
N SER A 384 -3.37 0.42 51.85
CA SER A 384 -4.69 -0.08 51.41
C SER A 384 -4.85 0.05 49.87
N LEU A 385 -5.90 -0.57 49.34
CA LEU A 385 -6.49 -0.61 47.98
C LEU A 385 -6.33 0.69 47.12
N ASP A 386 -6.40 0.67 45.78
CA ASP A 386 -6.99 -0.35 44.86
C ASP A 386 -6.31 -0.41 43.47
N SER A 387 -6.98 -1.03 42.50
CA SER A 387 -6.45 -1.64 41.27
C SER A 387 -6.57 -0.75 40.02
N GLY A 388 -5.55 -0.76 39.17
CA GLY A 388 -5.57 -0.15 37.83
C GLY A 388 -4.78 -0.99 36.82
N ASN A 389 -5.46 -1.51 35.80
CA ASN A 389 -4.90 -2.46 34.83
C ASN A 389 -4.48 -1.75 33.53
N GLU A 390 -3.26 -1.23 33.48
CA GLU A 390 -2.69 -0.66 32.24
C GLU A 390 -1.91 -1.70 31.42
N SER A 391 -2.24 -1.77 30.13
CA SER A 391 -1.63 -2.67 29.16
C SER A 391 -0.24 -2.21 28.73
N LYS A 392 0.67 -3.17 28.54
CA LYS A 392 1.98 -2.95 27.90
C LYS A 392 1.81 -2.34 26.50
N ASP A 393 2.26 -1.10 26.28
CA ASP A 393 2.75 -0.69 24.96
C ASP A 393 3.61 0.59 25.00
N LYS A 394 4.96 0.44 24.97
CA LYS A 394 5.99 1.43 24.52
C LYS A 394 7.44 1.02 24.92
N LEU A 395 8.03 -0.02 24.30
CA LEU A 395 9.53 -0.13 24.23
C LEU A 395 10.12 -0.99 23.07
N LEU A 396 9.42 -1.18 21.96
CA LEU A 396 9.86 -2.09 20.89
C LEU A 396 10.87 -1.46 19.90
N LYS A 397 12.14 -1.33 20.29
CA LYS A 397 13.25 -1.09 19.34
C LYS A 397 14.61 -1.60 19.84
N GLY A 398 14.81 -2.92 19.79
CA GLY A 398 16.07 -3.57 20.16
C GLY A 398 16.00 -5.09 20.35
N GLU A 399 14.80 -5.66 20.46
CA GLU A 399 14.60 -7.10 20.69
C GLU A 399 15.21 -7.99 19.59
N SER A 400 15.86 -9.06 20.04
CA SER A 400 16.37 -10.14 19.18
C SER A 400 15.23 -10.89 18.48
N ALA A 401 15.54 -11.55 17.36
CA ALA A 401 14.57 -12.39 16.63
C ALA A 401 13.91 -13.44 17.55
N LEU A 402 14.72 -14.02 18.43
CA LEU A 402 14.30 -14.89 19.52
C LEU A 402 13.21 -14.28 20.40
N GLN A 403 13.45 -13.11 20.99
CA GLN A 403 12.46 -12.44 21.87
C GLN A 403 11.17 -12.12 21.11
N ARG A 404 11.29 -11.50 19.93
CA ARG A 404 10.15 -11.09 19.10
C ARG A 404 9.24 -12.24 18.68
N VAL A 405 9.80 -13.44 18.50
CA VAL A 405 9.04 -14.64 18.14
C VAL A 405 8.57 -15.40 19.39
N GLN A 406 9.33 -15.43 20.49
CA GLN A 406 8.90 -16.08 21.75
C GLN A 406 7.76 -15.32 22.46
N CYS A 407 7.60 -14.01 22.24
CA CYS A 407 6.47 -13.22 22.78
C CYS A 407 5.10 -13.51 22.14
N ILE A 408 5.04 -14.28 21.05
CA ILE A 408 3.80 -14.63 20.34
C ILE A 408 3.08 -15.79 21.06
N PRO A 409 1.73 -15.82 21.12
CA PRO A 409 0.96 -16.91 21.71
C PRO A 409 1.40 -18.31 21.25
N GLY A 410 1.63 -19.19 22.23
CA GLY A 410 2.11 -20.56 22.05
C GLY A 410 3.61 -20.71 21.81
N ASN A 411 4.34 -19.64 21.42
CA ASN A 411 5.75 -19.76 21.02
C ASN A 411 6.73 -19.91 22.20
N ALA A 412 6.27 -19.76 23.45
CA ALA A 412 7.03 -20.04 24.67
C ALA A 412 7.35 -21.53 24.88
N SER A 413 6.64 -22.44 24.20
CA SER A 413 6.91 -23.88 24.18
C SER A 413 7.02 -24.41 22.76
N CYS A 414 7.68 -25.55 22.58
CA CYS A 414 7.84 -26.22 21.29
C CYS A 414 6.49 -26.71 20.76
N CYS A 415 6.16 -26.35 19.51
CA CYS A 415 4.89 -26.63 18.85
C CYS A 415 4.36 -28.06 19.07
N ASP A 416 5.23 -29.07 18.91
CA ASP A 416 4.82 -30.49 18.85
C ASP A 416 4.97 -31.26 20.16
N CYS A 417 5.98 -30.97 20.98
CA CYS A 417 6.27 -31.73 22.21
C CYS A 417 6.14 -30.91 23.50
N GLY A 418 5.72 -29.64 23.43
CA GLY A 418 5.49 -28.79 24.60
C GLY A 418 6.73 -28.43 25.44
N LEU A 419 7.93 -28.87 25.05
CA LEU A 419 9.17 -28.51 25.75
C LEU A 419 9.37 -26.99 25.71
N ALA A 420 9.55 -26.37 26.89
CA ALA A 420 9.73 -24.94 27.03
C ALA A 420 10.97 -24.40 26.29
N ASP A 421 10.97 -23.09 26.05
CA ASP A 421 12.11 -22.33 25.53
C ASP A 421 12.65 -22.79 24.15
N PRO A 422 11.81 -22.87 23.11
CA PRO A 422 12.26 -23.24 21.77
C PRO A 422 13.21 -22.18 21.18
N ARG A 423 14.36 -22.62 20.65
CA ARG A 423 15.40 -21.76 20.03
C ARG A 423 15.53 -21.95 18.51
N TRP A 424 14.61 -22.70 17.88
CA TRP A 424 14.50 -22.89 16.44
C TRP A 424 13.09 -22.55 15.96
N ALA A 425 12.93 -22.36 14.66
CA ALA A 425 11.64 -22.12 14.03
C ALA A 425 11.58 -22.75 12.63
N SER A 426 10.37 -23.05 12.15
CA SER A 426 10.13 -23.45 10.76
C SER A 426 9.44 -22.33 10.00
N ILE A 427 10.16 -21.75 9.05
CA ILE A 427 9.85 -20.41 8.50
C ILE A 427 8.74 -20.41 7.43
N ASN A 428 8.39 -21.59 6.91
CA ASN A 428 7.22 -21.75 6.04
C ASN A 428 5.95 -22.12 6.82
N LEU A 429 6.10 -22.66 8.03
CA LEU A 429 4.99 -23.07 8.89
C LEU A 429 4.61 -22.01 9.93
N GLY A 430 5.51 -21.08 10.29
CA GLY A 430 5.24 -20.06 11.30
C GLY A 430 5.31 -20.55 12.75
N ILE A 431 6.08 -21.61 13.03
CA ILE A 431 6.13 -22.31 14.33
C ILE A 431 7.52 -22.27 14.98
N THR A 432 7.57 -22.39 16.32
CA THR A 432 8.82 -22.55 17.10
C THR A 432 9.03 -23.98 17.59
N LEU A 433 10.30 -24.42 17.59
CA LEU A 433 10.73 -25.80 17.79
C LEU A 433 11.90 -25.89 18.79
N CYS A 434 11.91 -26.94 19.61
CA CYS A 434 13.09 -27.34 20.40
C CYS A 434 14.14 -28.04 19.51
N ILE A 435 15.34 -28.31 20.04
CA ILE A 435 16.46 -28.85 19.26
C ILE A 435 16.09 -30.17 18.55
N GLU A 436 15.43 -31.09 19.24
CA GLU A 436 15.05 -32.40 18.70
C GLU A 436 13.98 -32.31 17.62
N CYS A 437 12.87 -31.60 17.87
CA CYS A 437 11.81 -31.40 16.88
C CYS A 437 12.36 -30.64 15.66
N SER A 438 13.26 -29.67 15.85
CA SER A 438 13.96 -29.00 14.75
C SER A 438 14.81 -29.97 13.91
N GLY A 439 15.39 -31.00 14.54
CA GLY A 439 16.13 -32.06 13.86
C GLY A 439 15.24 -33.01 13.06
N ILE A 440 14.04 -33.33 13.56
CA ILE A 440 13.03 -34.13 12.86
C ILE A 440 12.43 -33.34 11.70
N HIS A 441 12.10 -32.06 11.91
CA HIS A 441 11.64 -31.16 10.84
C HIS A 441 12.66 -30.99 9.71
N ARG A 442 13.97 -31.20 9.97
CA ARG A 442 14.99 -31.26 8.91
C ARG A 442 15.00 -32.59 8.15
N SER A 443 14.69 -33.73 8.79
CA SER A 443 14.61 -35.04 8.11
C SER A 443 13.34 -35.25 7.30
N LEU A 444 12.29 -34.44 7.49
CA LEU A 444 11.14 -34.38 6.57
C LEU A 444 11.53 -33.81 5.19
N GLY A 445 12.50 -32.91 5.14
CA GLY A 445 12.91 -32.20 3.91
C GLY A 445 12.24 -30.85 3.69
N VAL A 446 12.88 -30.03 2.84
CA VAL A 446 12.58 -28.59 2.66
C VAL A 446 11.23 -28.26 2.02
N HIS A 447 10.51 -29.26 1.52
CA HIS A 447 9.16 -29.13 0.98
C HIS A 447 8.06 -29.26 2.05
N PHE A 448 8.36 -29.88 3.20
CA PHE A 448 7.48 -29.84 4.37
C PHE A 448 7.90 -28.74 5.36
N SER A 449 9.21 -28.57 5.61
CA SER A 449 9.67 -27.70 6.69
C SER A 449 11.04 -27.07 6.45
N LYS A 450 11.12 -25.74 6.57
CA LYS A 450 12.32 -24.92 6.35
C LYS A 450 12.85 -24.37 7.69
N VAL A 451 13.72 -25.14 8.34
CA VAL A 451 14.18 -24.84 9.71
C VAL A 451 15.30 -23.79 9.77
N ARG A 452 15.18 -22.85 10.71
CA ARG A 452 16.19 -21.85 11.11
C ARG A 452 16.37 -21.82 12.63
N SER A 453 17.48 -21.30 13.11
CA SER A 453 17.74 -20.98 14.52
C SER A 453 17.37 -19.53 14.83
N LEU A 454 16.68 -19.31 15.94
CA LEU A 454 16.32 -17.98 16.43
C LEU A 454 17.50 -17.22 17.06
N THR A 455 18.62 -17.91 17.32
CA THR A 455 19.83 -17.37 17.98
C THR A 455 21.08 -17.38 17.12
N LEU A 456 21.21 -18.31 16.16
CA LEU A 456 22.43 -18.50 15.37
C LEU A 456 22.31 -18.00 13.92
N ASP A 457 21.12 -18.05 13.31
CA ASP A 457 20.92 -17.58 11.94
C ASP A 457 20.66 -16.06 11.89
N THR A 458 21.01 -15.43 10.77
CA THR A 458 20.59 -14.04 10.49
C THR A 458 19.18 -14.04 9.91
N TRP A 459 18.31 -13.19 10.46
CA TRP A 459 16.90 -13.08 10.06
C TRP A 459 16.66 -11.85 9.18
N GLU A 460 16.00 -12.06 8.04
CA GLU A 460 15.48 -10.96 7.20
C GLU A 460 14.26 -10.32 7.90
N PRO A 461 14.10 -8.98 7.88
CA PRO A 461 12.97 -8.29 8.50
C PRO A 461 11.58 -8.79 8.05
N GLU A 462 11.45 -9.15 6.78
CA GLU A 462 10.25 -9.67 6.14
C GLU A 462 9.87 -11.03 6.74
N LEU A 463 10.85 -11.92 6.88
CA LEU A 463 10.72 -13.26 7.45
C LEU A 463 10.48 -13.22 8.96
N LEU A 464 11.09 -12.26 9.67
CA LEU A 464 10.84 -12.03 11.08
C LEU A 464 9.42 -11.47 11.33
N LYS A 465 8.90 -10.63 10.42
CA LYS A 465 7.50 -10.17 10.48
C LYS A 465 6.53 -11.33 10.27
N LEU A 466 6.78 -12.23 9.32
CA LEU A 466 5.99 -13.46 9.13
C LEU A 466 5.94 -14.31 10.41
N MET A 467 7.08 -14.50 11.10
CA MET A 467 7.15 -15.22 12.38
C MET A 467 6.52 -14.47 13.58
N CYS A 468 6.06 -13.23 13.40
CA CYS A 468 5.29 -12.48 14.39
C CYS A 468 3.78 -12.44 14.07
N GLU A 469 3.37 -12.71 12.83
CA GLU A 469 1.96 -12.78 12.41
C GLU A 469 1.38 -14.20 12.46
N LEU A 470 2.26 -15.22 12.47
CA LEU A 470 1.93 -16.61 12.78
C LEU A 470 2.56 -17.04 14.12
N GLY A 471 1.99 -18.07 14.74
CA GLY A 471 2.51 -18.67 15.98
C GLY A 471 1.91 -20.04 16.26
N ASN A 472 2.50 -20.75 17.22
CA ASN A 472 2.14 -22.14 17.55
C ASN A 472 0.64 -22.31 17.87
N ASP A 473 0.00 -21.35 18.54
CA ASP A 473 -1.44 -21.45 18.87
C ASP A 473 -2.34 -21.30 17.63
N VAL A 474 -1.90 -20.58 16.60
CA VAL A 474 -2.60 -20.52 15.30
C VAL A 474 -2.45 -21.85 14.58
N ILE A 475 -1.20 -22.34 14.47
CA ILE A 475 -0.88 -23.54 13.68
C ILE A 475 -1.40 -24.81 14.35
N ASN A 476 -1.41 -24.90 15.69
CA ASN A 476 -2.00 -26.03 16.41
C ASN A 476 -3.54 -26.05 16.27
N ARG A 477 -4.23 -24.90 16.29
CA ARG A 477 -5.68 -24.86 16.00
C ARG A 477 -6.04 -25.39 14.61
N VAL A 478 -5.12 -25.36 13.64
CA VAL A 478 -5.29 -25.94 12.31
C VAL A 478 -4.83 -27.40 12.25
N TYR A 479 -3.57 -27.68 12.62
CA TYR A 479 -2.92 -28.99 12.45
C TYR A 479 -3.19 -29.99 13.57
N GLU A 480 -3.85 -29.57 14.65
CA GLU A 480 -4.23 -30.40 15.80
C GLU A 480 -5.75 -30.31 16.11
N ALA A 481 -6.56 -29.77 15.18
CA ALA A 481 -7.99 -29.49 15.35
C ALA A 481 -8.85 -30.67 15.83
N ASN A 482 -8.50 -31.90 15.42
CA ASN A 482 -9.16 -33.15 15.82
C ASN A 482 -8.32 -33.99 16.81
N LEU A 483 -7.20 -33.47 17.33
CA LEU A 483 -6.28 -34.22 18.19
C LEU A 483 -6.97 -34.72 19.48
N GLU A 484 -7.72 -33.84 20.15
CA GLU A 484 -8.48 -34.17 21.36
C GLU A 484 -9.61 -35.16 21.06
N LYS A 485 -10.34 -34.97 19.94
CA LYS A 485 -11.41 -35.88 19.49
C LYS A 485 -10.89 -37.30 19.20
N MET A 486 -9.62 -37.43 18.81
CA MET A 486 -8.94 -38.71 18.60
C MET A 486 -8.28 -39.28 19.88
N GLY A 487 -8.32 -38.56 21.01
CA GLY A 487 -7.72 -38.98 22.27
C GLY A 487 -6.17 -39.01 22.29
N ILE A 488 -5.52 -38.40 21.28
CA ILE A 488 -4.06 -38.48 21.11
C ILE A 488 -3.40 -37.38 21.95
N LYS A 489 -2.39 -37.74 22.74
CA LYS A 489 -1.58 -36.79 23.53
C LYS A 489 -0.28 -36.44 22.81
N LYS A 490 0.26 -35.25 23.08
CA LYS A 490 1.57 -34.83 22.55
C LYS A 490 2.70 -35.71 23.09
N PRO A 491 3.72 -36.03 22.28
CA PRO A 491 4.85 -36.88 22.67
C PRO A 491 5.66 -36.24 23.80
N HIS A 492 6.09 -37.06 24.76
CA HIS A 492 6.78 -36.55 25.95
C HIS A 492 8.19 -36.01 25.62
N PRO A 493 8.73 -35.01 26.35
CA PRO A 493 10.10 -34.52 26.20
C PRO A 493 11.22 -35.53 26.56
N GLY A 494 11.35 -36.63 25.80
CA GLY A 494 12.47 -37.57 25.93
C GLY A 494 12.57 -38.65 24.86
N GLN A 495 11.46 -39.09 24.26
CA GLN A 495 11.48 -40.16 23.24
C GLN A 495 11.47 -39.59 21.81
N ARG A 496 12.57 -39.77 21.07
CA ARG A 496 12.71 -39.21 19.71
C ARG A 496 11.79 -39.89 18.69
N GLN A 497 11.61 -41.21 18.79
CA GLN A 497 10.79 -42.01 17.88
C GLN A 497 9.31 -41.62 17.95
N GLU A 498 8.78 -41.40 19.16
CA GLU A 498 7.40 -40.90 19.37
C GLU A 498 7.23 -39.50 18.76
N LYS A 499 8.19 -38.59 18.97
CA LYS A 499 8.19 -37.25 18.36
C LYS A 499 8.21 -37.33 16.83
N GLU A 500 8.99 -38.23 16.24
CA GLU A 500 9.06 -38.38 14.78
C GLU A 500 7.77 -38.94 14.19
N ALA A 501 7.16 -39.95 14.82
CA ALA A 501 5.85 -40.45 14.42
C ALA A 501 4.77 -39.36 14.52
N TYR A 502 4.75 -38.60 15.61
CA TYR A 502 3.80 -37.50 15.80
C TYR A 502 3.95 -36.38 14.76
N ILE A 503 5.19 -35.93 14.52
CA ILE A 503 5.48 -34.83 13.57
C ILE A 503 5.15 -35.25 12.12
N ARG A 504 5.41 -36.51 11.75
CA ARG A 504 4.97 -37.08 10.46
C ARG A 504 3.44 -37.12 10.36
N ALA A 505 2.76 -37.63 11.39
CA ALA A 505 1.29 -37.67 11.42
C ALA A 505 0.65 -36.27 11.34
N LYS A 506 1.26 -35.27 11.99
CA LYS A 506 0.81 -33.87 12.01
C LYS A 506 0.99 -33.18 10.66
N TYR A 507 2.20 -33.12 10.11
CA TYR A 507 2.51 -32.28 8.94
C TYR A 507 2.54 -33.01 7.59
N VAL A 508 2.89 -34.31 7.58
CA VAL A 508 2.96 -35.11 6.34
C VAL A 508 1.63 -35.79 6.07
N GLU A 509 1.08 -36.53 7.05
CA GLU A 509 -0.21 -37.24 6.91
C GLU A 509 -1.42 -36.31 7.10
N ARG A 510 -1.22 -35.13 7.71
CA ARG A 510 -2.27 -34.15 8.08
C ARG A 510 -3.42 -34.81 8.83
N LYS A 511 -3.06 -35.73 9.75
CA LYS A 511 -3.97 -36.69 10.37
C LYS A 511 -4.98 -36.06 11.32
N PHE A 512 -4.60 -34.95 11.96
CA PHE A 512 -5.40 -34.26 12.97
C PHE A 512 -6.02 -32.93 12.46
N VAL A 513 -5.77 -32.56 11.20
CA VAL A 513 -6.51 -31.47 10.51
C VAL A 513 -7.97 -31.89 10.36
N ASP A 514 -8.93 -30.96 10.48
CA ASP A 514 -10.33 -31.33 10.29
C ASP A 514 -10.64 -31.63 8.82
N LYS A 515 -11.46 -32.66 8.59
CA LYS A 515 -11.84 -33.16 7.26
C LYS A 515 -13.34 -33.06 7.02
N TYR A 516 -14.13 -32.74 8.05
CA TYR A 516 -15.60 -32.71 7.98
C TYR A 516 -16.19 -31.58 7.12
N SER A 517 -15.39 -30.63 6.65
CA SER A 517 -15.82 -29.58 5.70
C SER A 517 -15.93 -30.04 4.24
N MET A 518 -15.52 -31.29 3.91
CA MET A 518 -15.33 -31.74 2.53
C MET A 518 -15.97 -33.10 2.17
N SER A 519 -16.70 -33.79 3.08
CA SER A 519 -17.24 -35.12 2.77
C SER A 519 -18.61 -35.43 3.39
N SER A 520 -19.67 -35.37 2.59
CA SER A 520 -20.97 -35.98 2.92
C SER A 520 -21.73 -36.43 1.67
N SER A 521 -21.32 -37.56 1.11
CA SER A 521 -22.11 -38.40 0.19
C SER A 521 -21.99 -39.89 0.61
N PRO A 522 -22.96 -40.77 0.27
CA PRO A 522 -23.05 -42.12 0.84
C PRO A 522 -21.95 -43.08 0.37
N PRO A 523 -21.71 -44.20 1.09
CA PRO A 523 -20.66 -45.16 0.76
C PRO A 523 -21.10 -46.15 -0.32
N GLU A 524 -20.29 -46.28 -1.38
CA GLU A 524 -20.28 -47.46 -2.25
C GLU A 524 -19.01 -48.31 -2.02
N GLN A 525 -19.05 -49.57 -2.46
CA GLN A 525 -18.28 -50.67 -1.87
C GLN A 525 -16.88 -50.86 -2.48
N GLU A 526 -15.96 -51.40 -1.67
CA GLU A 526 -14.62 -51.78 -2.11
C GLU A 526 -14.64 -52.78 -3.29
N LYS A 527 -13.94 -52.45 -4.39
CA LYS A 527 -13.30 -53.46 -5.24
C LYS A 527 -11.87 -53.03 -5.61
N LYS A 528 -10.93 -53.95 -5.40
CA LYS A 528 -9.50 -53.84 -5.72
C LYS A 528 -9.30 -53.80 -7.24
N ILE A 529 -8.22 -53.17 -7.73
CA ILE A 529 -7.13 -53.84 -8.49
C ILE A 529 -5.99 -52.86 -8.86
N VAL A 530 -4.78 -53.24 -8.44
CA VAL A 530 -3.42 -53.14 -9.04
C VAL A 530 -2.98 -51.91 -9.87
N SER A 531 -1.70 -51.55 -9.69
CA SER A 531 -0.97 -50.43 -10.28
C SER A 531 -0.16 -50.74 -11.56
N LYS A 532 0.09 -49.68 -12.37
CA LYS A 532 1.21 -49.41 -13.32
C LYS A 532 0.75 -48.32 -14.32
N SER A 533 1.57 -47.57 -15.04
CA SER A 533 2.96 -47.06 -14.91
C SER A 533 3.15 -45.95 -15.96
N CYS A 534 4.35 -45.39 -16.14
CA CYS A 534 4.59 -44.27 -17.06
C CYS A 534 4.86 -44.72 -18.53
N GLU A 535 5.06 -43.71 -19.40
CA GLU A 535 5.82 -43.68 -20.68
C GLU A 535 5.09 -43.67 -22.04
N GLU A 536 5.14 -42.47 -22.66
CA GLU A 536 5.66 -42.13 -24.00
C GLU A 536 5.06 -42.66 -25.33
N LYS A 537 4.84 -41.69 -26.25
CA LYS A 537 5.08 -41.71 -27.72
C LYS A 537 4.27 -42.75 -28.56
N ARG A 538 3.75 -42.39 -29.75
CA ARG A 538 4.47 -41.75 -30.87
C ARG A 538 3.52 -41.12 -31.91
N LEU A 539 4.06 -40.17 -32.70
CA LEU A 539 3.40 -39.57 -33.88
C LEU A 539 3.81 -40.28 -35.18
N SER A 540 2.86 -40.44 -36.11
CA SER A 540 3.05 -40.37 -37.59
C SER A 540 1.69 -40.58 -38.29
N ILE A 541 1.04 -39.65 -39.00
CA ILE A 541 1.39 -38.80 -40.18
C ILE A 541 0.80 -39.35 -41.50
N SER A 542 0.33 -38.44 -42.36
CA SER A 542 -0.07 -38.56 -43.79
C SER A 542 -1.57 -38.79 -44.12
N LYS A 543 -2.17 -38.22 -45.19
CA LYS A 543 -1.95 -36.92 -45.92
C LYS A 543 -3.13 -36.67 -46.91
N LEU A 544 -3.20 -35.44 -47.48
CA LEU A 544 -3.95 -35.01 -48.69
C LEU A 544 -5.45 -34.60 -48.54
N GLY A 545 -5.83 -33.53 -49.25
CA GLY A 545 -7.20 -33.10 -49.63
C GLY A 545 -7.31 -33.07 -51.17
N PRO A 546 -7.94 -32.07 -51.85
CA PRO A 546 -8.66 -30.85 -51.39
C PRO A 546 -10.01 -30.57 -52.14
N SER A 547 -10.52 -29.33 -52.08
CA SER A 547 -11.55 -28.71 -52.99
C SER A 547 -13.02 -29.22 -52.88
N GLU A 548 -14.10 -28.47 -53.23
CA GLU A 548 -14.30 -27.02 -53.50
C GLU A 548 -15.77 -26.54 -53.25
N GLN A 549 -16.11 -25.33 -53.74
CA GLN A 549 -17.26 -24.47 -53.41
C GLN A 549 -18.68 -24.86 -53.97
N ILE A 550 -19.69 -24.01 -53.64
CA ILE A 550 -20.95 -23.69 -54.38
C ILE A 550 -22.31 -24.27 -53.88
N ARG A 551 -23.02 -23.43 -53.09
CA ARG A 551 -24.35 -22.81 -53.30
C ARG A 551 -25.66 -23.64 -53.46
N ALA A 552 -26.72 -23.09 -52.84
CA ALA A 552 -28.17 -23.09 -53.19
C ALA A 552 -29.14 -24.07 -52.47
N SER A 553 -30.29 -23.52 -52.05
CA SER A 553 -31.50 -24.18 -51.51
C SER A 553 -32.55 -24.42 -52.62
N PRO A 554 -33.69 -25.12 -52.36
CA PRO A 554 -34.94 -24.37 -52.11
C PRO A 554 -36.05 -25.03 -51.22
N GLN A 555 -36.75 -24.16 -50.48
CA GLN A 555 -38.21 -24.06 -50.24
C GLN A 555 -39.13 -25.26 -49.89
N SER A 556 -39.80 -25.15 -48.72
CA SER A 556 -41.28 -25.19 -48.55
C SER A 556 -41.66 -24.67 -47.14
N SER A 557 -42.19 -23.45 -46.93
CA SER A 557 -43.62 -23.06 -46.95
C SER A 557 -44.49 -23.88 -45.96
N VAL A 558 -45.30 -23.32 -45.04
CA VAL A 558 -46.23 -22.17 -45.13
C VAL A 558 -46.49 -21.49 -43.75
N LYS A 559 -46.54 -20.13 -43.72
CA LYS A 559 -47.33 -19.13 -42.90
C LYS A 559 -47.85 -19.51 -41.47
N SER A 560 -48.03 -18.61 -40.49
CA SER A 560 -48.01 -17.12 -40.30
C SER A 560 -48.19 -16.83 -38.79
N ASN A 561 -47.96 -15.67 -38.15
CA ASN A 561 -47.50 -14.29 -38.48
C ASN A 561 -46.80 -13.72 -37.20
N ASP A 562 -45.91 -12.71 -37.21
CA ASP A 562 -46.06 -11.24 -37.42
C ASP A 562 -46.86 -10.50 -36.33
N SER A 563 -46.41 -9.38 -35.74
CA SER A 563 -45.39 -8.36 -36.11
C SER A 563 -44.34 -8.11 -35.00
N GLY A 564 -43.21 -7.39 -35.17
CA GLY A 564 -42.65 -6.47 -36.20
C GLY A 564 -42.22 -5.15 -35.51
N ILE A 565 -40.99 -4.59 -35.60
CA ILE A 565 -40.25 -3.97 -36.74
C ILE A 565 -38.88 -3.48 -36.16
N GLN A 566 -37.68 -3.81 -36.72
CA GLN A 566 -36.74 -2.95 -37.54
C GLN A 566 -36.15 -1.68 -36.85
N GLN A 567 -34.95 -1.11 -37.13
CA GLN A 567 -33.79 -1.28 -38.07
C GLN A 567 -32.50 -0.77 -37.31
N SER A 568 -31.20 -1.06 -37.61
CA SER A 568 -30.35 -0.92 -38.83
C SER A 568 -30.01 0.56 -39.21
N SER A 569 -28.87 0.96 -39.80
CA SER A 569 -27.53 0.36 -40.10
C SER A 569 -26.62 1.36 -40.89
N ASP A 570 -25.28 1.34 -40.71
CA ASP A 570 -24.19 1.83 -41.64
C ASP A 570 -24.21 3.34 -42.07
N ASP A 571 -23.22 4.02 -42.70
CA ASP A 571 -21.71 4.09 -42.79
C ASP A 571 -21.39 5.59 -43.18
N GLY A 572 -20.19 6.19 -43.37
CA GLY A 572 -18.79 5.75 -43.35
C GLY A 572 -17.80 6.79 -43.95
N ARG A 573 -16.52 6.74 -43.50
CA ARG A 573 -15.29 7.35 -44.12
C ARG A 573 -15.24 8.91 -44.18
N GLU A 574 -14.09 9.59 -44.38
CA GLU A 574 -12.72 9.19 -44.75
C GLU A 574 -11.62 10.20 -44.24
N SER A 575 -10.37 9.75 -44.03
CA SER A 575 -9.07 10.51 -43.88
C SER A 575 -8.95 11.79 -43.00
N LEU A 576 -8.15 11.88 -41.91
CA LEU A 576 -6.65 11.86 -41.73
C LEU A 576 -5.92 13.20 -42.06
N PRO A 577 -4.74 13.55 -41.46
CA PRO A 577 -3.99 12.99 -40.30
C PRO A 577 -3.39 14.04 -39.29
N SER A 578 -2.56 13.55 -38.33
CA SER A 578 -1.55 14.28 -37.49
C SER A 578 -2.03 14.93 -36.16
N THR A 579 -1.42 14.73 -34.98
CA THR A 579 -0.30 13.86 -34.51
C THR A 579 -0.49 13.48 -33.02
N VAL A 580 0.09 12.35 -32.59
CA VAL A 580 0.07 11.76 -31.23
C VAL A 580 1.46 11.18 -30.89
N SER A 581 1.83 10.86 -29.64
CA SER A 581 1.09 10.79 -28.35
C SER A 581 1.90 11.52 -27.23
N ALA A 582 1.91 11.27 -25.92
CA ALA A 582 1.44 10.20 -25.01
C ALA A 582 1.28 10.78 -23.57
N ASN A 583 0.87 10.07 -22.50
CA ASN A 583 0.44 8.67 -22.30
C ASN A 583 -0.55 8.57 -21.10
N SER A 584 -1.39 7.54 -21.05
CA SER A 584 -2.06 7.04 -19.83
C SER A 584 -2.78 5.71 -20.13
N LEU A 585 -2.37 4.60 -19.51
CA LEU A 585 -2.97 3.26 -19.69
C LEU A 585 -2.75 2.35 -18.48
N TYR A 586 -3.60 2.44 -17.44
CA TYR A 586 -4.13 1.26 -16.72
C TYR A 586 -5.26 1.67 -15.76
N GLU A 587 -6.51 1.37 -16.10
CA GLU A 587 -7.67 1.46 -15.20
C GLU A 587 -8.24 0.06 -14.97
N PRO A 588 -8.38 -0.43 -13.72
CA PRO A 588 -8.98 -1.72 -13.44
C PRO A 588 -10.50 -1.63 -13.37
N GLU A 589 -11.20 -2.06 -14.42
CA GLU A 589 -12.67 -2.16 -14.42
C GLU A 589 -13.18 -3.11 -13.31
N ALA A 590 -13.74 -2.56 -12.24
CA ALA A 590 -14.23 -3.31 -11.08
C ALA A 590 -15.55 -2.78 -10.49
N GLU A 591 -16.41 -2.13 -11.28
CA GLU A 591 -17.77 -1.80 -10.85
C GLU A 591 -18.71 -3.02 -10.91
N ARG A 592 -18.84 -3.77 -9.80
CA ARG A 592 -20.06 -4.55 -9.50
C ARG A 592 -20.48 -4.49 -8.04
N GLN A 593 -21.45 -3.60 -7.80
CA GLN A 593 -22.59 -3.79 -6.91
C GLN A 593 -22.30 -4.38 -5.52
N ASP A 594 -22.12 -3.48 -4.55
CA ASP A 594 -22.40 -3.78 -3.14
C ASP A 594 -23.90 -4.09 -2.99
N SER A 595 -24.23 -5.39 -3.04
CA SER A 595 -25.57 -5.93 -2.89
C SER A 595 -25.50 -7.18 -2.02
N SER A 596 -26.19 -7.13 -0.88
CA SER A 596 -26.07 -8.12 0.20
C SER A 596 -26.77 -9.44 -0.12
N VAL A 597 -26.12 -10.27 -0.94
CA VAL A 597 -26.54 -11.66 -1.17
C VAL A 597 -25.75 -12.58 -0.23
N PHE A 598 -26.43 -13.10 0.79
CA PHE A 598 -25.98 -14.29 1.51
C PHE A 598 -25.91 -15.47 0.52
N LEU A 599 -24.70 -15.86 0.11
CA LEU A 599 -24.48 -17.11 -0.61
C LEU A 599 -24.09 -18.22 0.38
N ASP A 600 -24.70 -19.39 0.22
CA ASP A 600 -24.75 -20.45 1.24
C ASP A 600 -23.38 -21.10 1.53
N SER A 601 -23.14 -21.43 2.79
CA SER A 601 -21.85 -21.85 3.34
C SER A 601 -21.50 -23.32 3.02
N LYS A 602 -21.36 -23.67 1.73
CA LYS A 602 -21.08 -25.04 1.29
C LYS A 602 -19.93 -25.12 0.28
N HIS A 603 -18.84 -25.77 0.71
CA HIS A 603 -17.70 -26.25 -0.08
C HIS A 603 -16.96 -25.21 -0.96
N LEU A 604 -16.13 -24.38 -0.32
CA LEU A 604 -15.07 -23.66 -1.01
C LEU A 604 -13.88 -24.60 -1.30
N ASN A 605 -13.38 -24.62 -2.54
CA ASN A 605 -12.16 -25.36 -2.90
C ASN A 605 -10.95 -24.78 -2.12
N PRO A 606 -10.09 -25.59 -1.47
CA PRO A 606 -8.90 -25.10 -0.75
C PRO A 606 -8.00 -24.18 -1.59
N GLY A 607 -7.83 -24.43 -2.90
CA GLY A 607 -7.09 -23.54 -3.79
C GLY A 607 -7.71 -22.14 -3.89
N LEU A 608 -9.05 -22.07 -3.97
CA LEU A 608 -9.81 -20.81 -4.00
C LEU A 608 -9.85 -20.13 -2.62
N GLN A 609 -9.84 -20.90 -1.52
CA GLN A 609 -9.67 -20.38 -0.16
C GLN A 609 -8.29 -19.70 -0.01
N LEU A 610 -7.21 -20.36 -0.45
CA LEU A 610 -5.85 -19.80 -0.43
C LEU A 610 -5.76 -18.54 -1.32
N TYR A 611 -6.36 -18.59 -2.51
CA TYR A 611 -6.41 -17.47 -3.46
C TYR A 611 -7.04 -16.22 -2.84
N ARG A 612 -8.27 -16.33 -2.30
CA ARG A 612 -8.97 -15.21 -1.65
C ARG A 612 -8.25 -14.74 -0.38
N ALA A 613 -7.79 -15.67 0.46
CA ALA A 613 -7.05 -15.33 1.69
C ALA A 613 -5.73 -14.59 1.41
N SER A 614 -5.11 -14.79 0.24
CA SER A 614 -3.89 -14.09 -0.18
C SER A 614 -4.15 -12.61 -0.48
N TYR A 615 -5.27 -12.28 -1.11
CA TYR A 615 -5.74 -10.91 -1.33
C TYR A 615 -6.22 -10.24 -0.02
N GLU A 616 -6.97 -10.98 0.80
CA GLU A 616 -7.39 -10.55 2.15
C GLU A 616 -6.22 -10.36 3.13
N LYS A 617 -4.99 -10.77 2.76
CA LYS A 617 -3.77 -10.70 3.60
C LYS A 617 -3.83 -11.60 4.84
N ASN A 618 -4.69 -12.63 4.85
CA ASN A 618 -5.08 -13.41 6.02
C ASN A 618 -4.23 -14.70 6.18
N LEU A 619 -3.03 -14.56 6.78
CA LEU A 619 -2.09 -15.66 6.99
C LEU A 619 -2.70 -16.89 7.71
N PRO A 620 -3.54 -16.77 8.76
CA PRO A 620 -4.25 -17.92 9.34
C PRO A 620 -5.10 -18.72 8.34
N LYS A 621 -5.96 -18.04 7.55
CA LYS A 621 -6.76 -18.70 6.48
C LYS A 621 -5.87 -19.33 5.40
N MET A 622 -4.72 -18.70 5.08
CA MET A 622 -3.77 -19.26 4.11
C MET A 622 -3.11 -20.54 4.64
N ALA A 623 -2.73 -20.58 5.92
CA ALA A 623 -2.16 -21.76 6.57
C ALA A 623 -3.18 -22.91 6.73
N GLU A 624 -4.44 -22.56 7.00
CA GLU A 624 -5.60 -23.47 7.01
C GLU A 624 -5.83 -24.10 5.63
N ALA A 625 -5.94 -23.29 4.56
CA ALA A 625 -6.09 -23.78 3.19
C ALA A 625 -4.94 -24.70 2.76
N LEU A 626 -3.70 -24.33 3.07
CA LEU A 626 -2.52 -25.18 2.82
C LEU A 626 -2.58 -26.50 3.61
N ALA A 627 -3.15 -26.51 4.82
CA ALA A 627 -3.33 -27.73 5.63
C ALA A 627 -4.39 -28.68 5.03
N HIS A 628 -5.50 -28.14 4.54
CA HIS A 628 -6.54 -28.91 3.83
C HIS A 628 -6.10 -29.42 2.45
N GLY A 629 -4.97 -28.92 1.89
CA GLY A 629 -4.38 -29.44 0.66
C GLY A 629 -4.45 -28.49 -0.54
N ALA A 630 -4.62 -27.19 -0.32
CA ALA A 630 -4.46 -26.19 -1.38
C ALA A 630 -3.08 -26.30 -2.05
N ASP A 631 -3.06 -26.29 -3.38
CA ASP A 631 -1.82 -26.07 -4.13
C ASP A 631 -1.44 -24.58 -4.02
N VAL A 632 -0.20 -24.32 -3.61
CA VAL A 632 0.37 -22.97 -3.50
C VAL A 632 0.51 -22.28 -4.87
N ASN A 633 0.52 -23.07 -5.95
CA ASN A 633 0.62 -22.63 -7.35
C ASN A 633 -0.72 -22.73 -8.11
N TRP A 634 -1.83 -22.98 -7.40
CA TRP A 634 -3.16 -23.04 -8.00
C TRP A 634 -3.48 -21.80 -8.82
N SER A 635 -4.09 -21.96 -10.00
CA SER A 635 -4.43 -20.85 -10.90
C SER A 635 -5.94 -20.73 -11.03
N ASN A 636 -6.51 -19.56 -10.77
CA ASN A 636 -7.95 -19.34 -10.96
C ASN A 636 -8.30 -19.22 -12.45
N SER A 637 -8.87 -20.26 -13.05
CA SER A 637 -9.28 -20.27 -14.46
C SER A 637 -10.38 -19.24 -14.79
N GLU A 638 -11.14 -18.78 -13.81
CA GLU A 638 -12.19 -17.75 -13.99
C GLU A 638 -11.60 -16.32 -13.94
N GLU A 639 -10.49 -16.14 -13.22
CA GLU A 639 -9.78 -14.87 -13.08
C GLU A 639 -8.38 -14.97 -13.70
N ASN A 640 -8.33 -14.99 -15.04
CA ASN A 640 -7.10 -14.83 -15.83
C ASN A 640 -5.95 -15.81 -15.52
N LYS A 641 -6.23 -16.99 -14.92
CA LYS A 641 -5.21 -17.92 -14.38
C LYS A 641 -4.26 -17.29 -13.35
N ALA A 642 -4.69 -16.21 -12.69
CA ALA A 642 -3.93 -15.60 -11.60
C ALA A 642 -3.71 -16.62 -10.47
N THR A 643 -2.59 -16.48 -9.75
CA THR A 643 -2.21 -17.36 -8.63
C THR A 643 -2.41 -16.68 -7.28
N PRO A 644 -2.45 -17.42 -6.15
CA PRO A 644 -2.34 -16.84 -4.81
C PRO A 644 -1.20 -15.83 -4.66
N LEU A 645 -0.05 -16.05 -5.34
CA LEU A 645 1.08 -15.12 -5.29
C LEU A 645 0.81 -13.82 -6.06
N ILE A 646 0.09 -13.87 -7.19
CA ILE A 646 -0.37 -12.65 -7.88
C ILE A 646 -1.43 -11.94 -7.01
N GLN A 647 -2.34 -12.65 -6.37
CA GLN A 647 -3.32 -12.03 -5.45
C GLN A 647 -2.67 -11.40 -4.21
N ALA A 648 -1.59 -11.96 -3.69
CA ALA A 648 -0.78 -11.33 -2.64
C ALA A 648 -0.07 -10.03 -3.12
N VAL A 649 0.24 -9.94 -4.41
CA VAL A 649 0.75 -8.71 -5.05
C VAL A 649 -0.34 -7.65 -5.17
N LEU A 650 -1.51 -8.02 -5.70
CA LEU A 650 -2.66 -7.10 -5.82
C LEU A 650 -3.12 -6.59 -4.44
N GLY A 651 -3.10 -7.44 -3.42
CA GLY A 651 -3.34 -7.04 -2.03
C GLY A 651 -2.20 -6.21 -1.40
N GLY A 652 -1.05 -6.06 -2.05
CA GLY A 652 0.07 -5.24 -1.57
C GLY A 652 0.73 -5.70 -0.28
N SER A 653 0.56 -6.97 0.14
CA SER A 653 1.21 -7.49 1.35
C SER A 653 2.53 -8.20 1.02
N LEU A 654 3.62 -7.65 1.56
CA LEU A 654 4.95 -8.26 1.46
C LEU A 654 5.05 -9.59 2.25
N VAL A 655 4.26 -9.72 3.33
CA VAL A 655 4.35 -10.86 4.25
C VAL A 655 3.60 -12.08 3.70
N THR A 656 2.47 -11.89 3.03
CA THR A 656 1.78 -13.00 2.35
C THR A 656 2.55 -13.47 1.11
N CYS A 657 3.20 -12.55 0.38
CA CYS A 657 4.16 -12.92 -0.66
C CYS A 657 5.29 -13.80 -0.09
N GLU A 658 5.93 -13.38 1.00
CA GLU A 658 6.99 -14.17 1.65
C GLU A 658 6.49 -15.54 2.14
N PHE A 659 5.30 -15.62 2.75
CA PHE A 659 4.71 -16.88 3.19
C PHE A 659 4.47 -17.87 2.04
N LEU A 660 3.92 -17.40 0.93
CA LEU A 660 3.69 -18.22 -0.27
C LEU A 660 5.01 -18.69 -0.88
N LEU A 661 6.01 -17.82 -0.99
CA LEU A 661 7.36 -18.16 -1.47
C LEU A 661 8.06 -19.16 -0.52
N GLN A 662 7.86 -19.04 0.79
CA GLN A 662 8.35 -20.03 1.75
C GLN A 662 7.61 -21.36 1.65
N ASN A 663 6.35 -21.41 1.21
CA ASN A 663 5.63 -22.65 0.93
C ASN A 663 5.75 -23.17 -0.51
N GLY A 664 6.57 -22.53 -1.37
CA GLY A 664 6.93 -23.05 -2.69
C GLY A 664 6.18 -22.44 -3.87
N ALA A 665 5.60 -21.25 -3.71
CA ALA A 665 5.04 -20.50 -4.82
C ALA A 665 6.11 -20.17 -5.89
N ASN A 666 5.77 -20.39 -7.15
CA ASN A 666 6.62 -20.11 -8.29
C ASN A 666 6.59 -18.62 -8.63
N VAL A 667 7.66 -17.91 -8.25
CA VAL A 667 7.84 -16.46 -8.49
C VAL A 667 7.80 -16.06 -9.97
N ASN A 668 7.95 -17.04 -10.88
CA ASN A 668 7.95 -16.86 -12.34
C ASN A 668 6.69 -17.43 -13.04
N GLN A 669 5.68 -17.89 -12.30
CA GLN A 669 4.41 -18.33 -12.89
C GLN A 669 3.65 -17.12 -13.44
N ARG A 670 3.02 -17.29 -14.60
CA ARG A 670 2.39 -16.22 -15.39
C ARG A 670 0.88 -16.43 -15.47
N ASP A 671 0.14 -15.32 -15.56
CA ASP A 671 -1.28 -15.29 -15.90
C ASP A 671 -1.52 -15.47 -17.43
N VAL A 672 -2.77 -15.36 -17.88
CA VAL A 672 -3.12 -15.47 -19.31
C VAL A 672 -2.57 -14.34 -20.19
N GLN A 673 -2.16 -13.20 -19.62
CA GLN A 673 -1.53 -12.07 -20.35
C GLN A 673 0.00 -12.22 -20.37
N GLY A 674 0.51 -13.39 -19.95
CA GLY A 674 1.93 -13.65 -19.78
C GLY A 674 2.56 -12.95 -18.58
N ARG A 675 1.83 -12.21 -17.75
CA ARG A 675 2.41 -11.39 -16.67
C ARG A 675 2.63 -12.22 -15.41
N GLY A 676 3.84 -12.14 -14.86
CA GLY A 676 4.19 -12.78 -13.58
C GLY A 676 4.08 -11.82 -12.38
N PRO A 677 4.22 -12.31 -11.12
CA PRO A 677 4.20 -11.47 -9.92
C PRO A 677 5.10 -10.23 -9.98
N LEU A 678 6.27 -10.33 -10.62
CA LEU A 678 7.19 -9.21 -10.82
C LEU A 678 6.63 -8.12 -11.76
N HIS A 679 5.83 -8.48 -12.77
CA HIS A 679 5.19 -7.51 -13.65
C HIS A 679 4.10 -6.76 -12.87
N HIS A 680 3.20 -7.49 -12.21
CA HIS A 680 2.13 -6.90 -11.38
C HIS A 680 2.68 -5.98 -10.29
N ALA A 681 3.74 -6.38 -9.58
CA ALA A 681 4.36 -5.54 -8.56
C ALA A 681 5.06 -4.30 -9.15
N THR A 682 5.43 -4.33 -10.43
CA THR A 682 6.03 -3.19 -11.13
C THR A 682 4.97 -2.22 -11.66
N VAL A 683 3.88 -2.73 -12.24
CA VAL A 683 2.70 -1.93 -12.64
C VAL A 683 2.15 -1.16 -11.43
N LEU A 684 2.03 -1.82 -10.27
CA LEU A 684 1.51 -1.23 -9.04
C LEU A 684 2.53 -0.37 -8.26
N GLY A 685 3.76 -0.18 -8.74
CA GLY A 685 4.78 0.60 -8.02
C GLY A 685 5.22 -0.02 -6.68
N HIS A 686 4.97 -1.30 -6.44
CA HIS A 686 5.25 -1.98 -5.17
C HIS A 686 6.74 -2.35 -5.01
N THR A 687 7.61 -1.35 -4.90
CA THR A 687 9.08 -1.45 -4.78
C THR A 687 9.56 -2.53 -3.81
N GLY A 688 8.88 -2.69 -2.66
CA GLY A 688 9.22 -3.74 -1.68
C GLY A 688 8.97 -5.17 -2.20
N GLN A 689 7.88 -5.40 -2.93
CA GLN A 689 7.55 -6.70 -3.53
C GLN A 689 8.48 -7.00 -4.72
N VAL A 690 8.80 -6.00 -5.55
CA VAL A 690 9.82 -6.11 -6.61
C VAL A 690 11.16 -6.58 -6.04
N CYS A 691 11.65 -5.91 -4.98
CA CYS A 691 12.89 -6.28 -4.31
C CYS A 691 12.85 -7.71 -3.74
N LEU A 692 11.74 -8.13 -3.12
CA LEU A 692 11.55 -9.50 -2.65
C LEU A 692 11.59 -10.52 -3.79
N PHE A 693 10.92 -10.27 -4.92
CA PHE A 693 10.90 -11.20 -6.04
C PHE A 693 12.26 -11.33 -6.73
N LEU A 694 13.00 -10.24 -6.89
CA LEU A 694 14.37 -10.27 -7.40
C LEU A 694 15.33 -11.03 -6.46
N LYS A 695 15.26 -10.82 -5.14
CA LYS A 695 15.98 -11.65 -4.14
C LYS A 695 15.70 -13.15 -4.31
N ARG A 696 14.51 -13.51 -4.80
CA ARG A 696 13.98 -14.89 -4.88
C ARG A 696 14.10 -15.51 -6.28
N GLY A 697 14.78 -14.87 -7.22
CA GLY A 697 15.06 -15.41 -8.55
C GLY A 697 13.95 -15.18 -9.58
N ALA A 698 13.19 -14.08 -9.44
CA ALA A 698 12.30 -13.63 -10.50
C ALA A 698 13.09 -13.19 -11.75
N ASN A 699 12.62 -13.58 -12.93
CA ASN A 699 13.24 -13.24 -14.20
C ASN A 699 12.89 -11.79 -14.59
N GLN A 700 13.82 -10.86 -14.34
CA GLN A 700 13.69 -9.45 -14.72
C GLN A 700 13.66 -9.19 -16.23
N HIS A 701 13.98 -10.18 -17.07
CA HIS A 701 13.95 -10.12 -18.54
C HIS A 701 12.82 -10.98 -19.13
N ALA A 702 11.87 -11.43 -18.32
CA ALA A 702 10.64 -12.03 -18.82
C ALA A 702 9.77 -10.93 -19.44
N THR A 703 9.42 -11.06 -20.72
CA THR A 703 8.44 -10.19 -21.39
C THR A 703 7.03 -10.77 -21.29
N ASP A 704 6.01 -9.93 -21.19
CA ASP A 704 4.59 -10.31 -21.30
C ASP A 704 4.10 -10.44 -22.76
N GLU A 705 2.77 -10.56 -22.96
CA GLU A 705 2.17 -10.66 -24.31
C GLU A 705 2.21 -9.34 -25.12
N GLU A 706 2.37 -8.18 -24.48
CA GLU A 706 2.69 -6.91 -25.17
C GLU A 706 4.17 -6.84 -25.58
N GLY A 707 4.99 -7.80 -25.15
CA GLY A 707 6.44 -7.83 -25.35
C GLY A 707 7.20 -6.97 -24.32
N LYS A 708 6.54 -6.48 -23.27
CA LYS A 708 7.13 -5.60 -22.26
C LYS A 708 7.79 -6.41 -21.16
N ASP A 709 9.04 -6.09 -20.84
CA ASP A 709 9.72 -6.59 -19.64
C ASP A 709 9.46 -5.66 -18.42
N PRO A 710 9.66 -6.13 -17.18
CA PRO A 710 9.50 -5.29 -15.99
C PRO A 710 10.28 -3.96 -16.03
N LEU A 711 11.43 -3.89 -16.69
CA LEU A 711 12.16 -2.61 -16.83
C LEU A 711 11.40 -1.62 -17.72
N SER A 712 10.87 -2.06 -18.86
CA SER A 712 10.05 -1.21 -19.74
C SER A 712 8.76 -0.74 -19.05
N ILE A 713 8.07 -1.62 -18.32
CA ILE A 713 6.90 -1.27 -17.49
C ILE A 713 7.28 -0.23 -16.42
N ALA A 714 8.42 -0.40 -15.74
CA ALA A 714 8.88 0.55 -14.72
C ALA A 714 9.21 1.95 -15.30
N VAL A 715 9.70 2.00 -16.54
CA VAL A 715 9.96 3.26 -17.26
C VAL A 715 8.66 3.89 -17.76
N GLU A 716 7.73 3.12 -18.32
CA GLU A 716 6.39 3.61 -18.72
C GLU A 716 5.60 4.16 -17.53
N ALA A 717 5.72 3.52 -16.36
CA ALA A 717 5.09 3.92 -15.09
C ALA A 717 5.91 4.95 -14.28
N ALA A 718 7.00 5.52 -14.84
CA ALA A 718 7.85 6.54 -14.21
C ALA A 718 8.46 6.17 -12.83
N ASN A 719 8.51 4.88 -12.48
CA ASN A 719 8.87 4.38 -11.14
C ASN A 719 10.40 4.30 -10.94
N ALA A 720 11.05 5.44 -10.70
CA ALA A 720 12.50 5.59 -10.61
C ALA A 720 13.21 4.62 -9.64
N ASP A 721 12.61 4.30 -8.48
CA ASP A 721 13.12 3.31 -7.53
C ASP A 721 13.19 1.91 -8.15
N ILE A 722 12.13 1.49 -8.83
CA ILE A 722 12.03 0.15 -9.43
C ILE A 722 12.96 0.05 -10.65
N VAL A 723 13.01 1.10 -11.47
CA VAL A 723 14.01 1.25 -12.53
C VAL A 723 15.42 1.07 -11.96
N THR A 724 15.72 1.69 -10.81
CA THR A 724 17.01 1.54 -10.11
C THR A 724 17.27 0.08 -9.68
N PHE A 725 16.28 -0.64 -9.15
CA PHE A 725 16.43 -2.07 -8.81
C PHE A 725 16.74 -2.98 -9.99
N PHE A 726 16.34 -2.63 -11.22
CA PHE A 726 16.67 -3.41 -12.43
C PHE A 726 18.01 -3.01 -13.08
N TRP A 727 18.49 -1.77 -12.90
CA TRP A 727 19.83 -1.37 -13.39
C TRP A 727 20.99 -1.81 -12.49
N TYR A 728 20.75 -1.93 -11.17
CA TYR A 728 21.76 -2.41 -10.21
C TYR A 728 21.65 -3.92 -10.00
N ASP A 729 22.45 -4.69 -10.76
CA ASP A 729 22.58 -6.15 -10.62
C ASP A 729 22.72 -6.58 -9.15
N ILE A 730 21.80 -7.43 -8.69
CA ILE A 730 21.72 -7.86 -7.29
C ILE A 730 22.96 -8.65 -6.84
N ASP A 731 23.73 -9.26 -7.76
CA ASP A 731 25.02 -9.88 -7.40
C ASP A 731 26.12 -8.87 -7.05
N CYS A 732 25.93 -7.58 -7.40
CA CYS A 732 26.72 -6.48 -6.88
C CYS A 732 26.24 -6.08 -5.47
N LEU A 733 24.92 -5.97 -5.25
CA LEU A 733 24.32 -5.66 -3.94
C LEU A 733 24.67 -6.69 -2.86
N LYS A 734 24.75 -7.99 -3.22
CA LYS A 734 25.20 -9.07 -2.31
C LYS A 734 26.63 -8.91 -1.82
N LYS A 735 27.49 -8.19 -2.55
CA LYS A 735 28.92 -7.98 -2.22
C LYS A 735 29.18 -6.62 -1.56
N SER A 736 28.34 -5.61 -1.82
CA SER A 736 28.53 -4.26 -1.28
C SER A 736 27.94 -4.09 0.12
N HIS A 737 28.78 -4.16 1.15
CA HIS A 737 28.42 -3.82 2.53
C HIS A 737 28.14 -2.31 2.77
N PHE A 738 28.04 -1.52 1.70
CA PHE A 738 28.20 -0.06 1.66
C PHE A 738 26.87 0.73 1.71
N LEU A 739 25.78 0.17 1.16
CA LEU A 739 24.47 0.84 1.02
C LEU A 739 23.62 0.87 2.32
N LYS A 740 24.27 1.13 3.46
CA LYS A 740 23.61 1.39 4.76
C LYS A 740 23.69 2.85 5.22
N ALA A 741 24.26 3.75 4.40
CA ALA A 741 24.33 5.18 4.70
C ALA A 741 23.03 5.94 4.34
N ASP A 742 22.54 5.79 3.11
CA ASP A 742 21.61 6.75 2.51
C ASP A 742 20.11 6.43 2.69
N LYS A 743 19.74 5.71 3.75
CA LYS A 743 18.32 5.63 4.18
C LYS A 743 17.82 6.86 4.94
N THR A 744 18.67 7.88 5.10
CA THR A 744 18.40 9.04 5.97
C THR A 744 17.79 10.24 5.22
N TYR A 745 17.92 10.32 3.89
CA TYR A 745 17.45 11.48 3.11
C TYR A 745 16.07 11.32 2.46
N CYS A 746 15.63 10.10 2.14
CA CYS A 746 14.33 9.83 1.51
C CYS A 746 13.30 9.28 2.51
N THR A 747 13.09 10.00 3.63
CA THR A 747 11.97 9.73 4.57
C THR A 747 11.26 11.03 5.00
N ILE A 748 11.34 12.09 4.18
CA ILE A 748 10.64 13.37 4.41
C ILE A 748 9.91 13.74 3.12
N ASN A 749 8.58 13.83 3.23
CA ASN A 749 7.59 14.25 2.23
C ASN A 749 7.45 13.40 0.95
N ASN A 750 6.20 13.06 0.64
CA ASN A 750 5.79 12.29 -0.54
C ASN A 750 5.69 13.17 -1.81
N SER A 751 6.66 14.08 -1.97
CA SER A 751 6.68 15.12 -3.02
C SER A 751 8.11 15.53 -3.34
N CYS A 752 8.83 14.68 -4.09
CA CYS A 752 10.13 15.05 -4.62
C CYS A 752 9.98 16.14 -5.69
N SER A 753 10.47 17.35 -5.40
CA SER A 753 10.68 18.36 -6.42
C SER A 753 11.84 17.95 -7.34
N ASN A 754 11.83 18.43 -8.59
CA ASN A 754 12.88 18.13 -9.57
C ASN A 754 14.29 18.50 -9.07
N GLU A 755 14.41 19.52 -8.20
CA GLU A 755 15.65 19.95 -7.56
C GLU A 755 16.29 18.87 -6.67
N CYS A 756 15.48 18.08 -5.94
CA CYS A 756 15.97 16.98 -5.11
C CYS A 756 16.57 15.84 -5.96
N ILE A 757 15.94 15.52 -7.09
CA ILE A 757 16.44 14.51 -8.04
C ILE A 757 17.78 14.96 -8.63
N ILE A 758 17.89 16.22 -9.06
CA ILE A 758 19.14 16.80 -9.59
C ILE A 758 20.25 16.74 -8.54
N ARG A 759 20.01 17.15 -7.29
CA ARG A 759 21.01 17.08 -6.20
C ARG A 759 21.44 15.65 -5.87
N TRP A 760 20.51 14.69 -5.85
CA TRP A 760 20.84 13.28 -5.62
C TRP A 760 21.70 12.71 -6.77
N MET A 761 21.35 13.00 -8.02
CA MET A 761 22.14 12.59 -9.19
C MET A 761 23.53 13.23 -9.21
N GLN A 762 23.68 14.49 -8.80
CA GLN A 762 24.97 15.16 -8.62
C GLN A 762 25.84 14.44 -7.57
N GLY A 763 25.24 14.03 -6.43
CA GLY A 763 25.94 13.25 -5.40
C GLY A 763 26.44 11.89 -5.91
N VAL A 764 25.59 11.16 -6.63
CA VAL A 764 25.96 9.87 -7.26
C VAL A 764 27.09 10.05 -8.29
N PHE A 765 27.03 11.11 -9.10
CA PHE A 765 28.07 11.41 -10.10
C PHE A 765 29.44 11.68 -9.46
N TRP A 766 29.49 12.49 -8.39
CA TRP A 766 30.73 12.74 -7.64
C TRP A 766 31.26 11.50 -6.91
N GLY A 767 30.37 10.68 -6.35
CA GLY A 767 30.73 9.41 -5.69
C GLY A 767 31.35 8.37 -6.63
N ILE A 768 31.01 8.39 -7.93
CA ILE A 768 31.58 7.50 -8.93
C ILE A 768 32.95 8.01 -9.44
N ILE A 769 33.16 9.33 -9.50
CA ILE A 769 34.40 9.92 -10.02
C ILE A 769 35.51 9.98 -8.95
N ILE A 770 35.18 10.18 -7.67
CA ILE A 770 36.19 10.29 -6.60
C ILE A 770 36.37 8.98 -5.83
N LYS A 771 37.43 8.24 -6.19
CA LYS A 771 38.08 7.34 -5.22
C LYS A 771 38.66 8.17 -4.06
N PRO A 772 38.48 7.76 -2.79
CA PRO A 772 39.07 8.48 -1.66
C PRO A 772 40.60 8.47 -1.72
N ARG A 773 41.23 9.58 -1.30
CA ARG A 773 42.69 9.75 -1.30
C ARG A 773 43.39 8.64 -0.50
N PHE A 774 44.24 7.87 -1.16
CA PHE A 774 45.32 7.13 -0.51
C PHE A 774 46.63 7.92 -0.64
N ASN A 775 47.31 8.14 0.49
CA ASN A 775 48.71 8.62 0.61
C ASN A 775 49.10 9.87 -0.22
N ASN A 776 48.30 10.94 -0.15
CA ASN A 776 48.69 12.33 -0.47
C ASN A 776 49.46 12.57 -1.79
N LYS A 777 49.07 11.89 -2.89
CA LYS A 777 49.46 12.27 -4.25
C LYS A 777 48.27 12.26 -5.22
N PRO A 778 48.22 13.16 -6.23
CA PRO A 778 47.23 13.09 -7.29
C PRO A 778 47.51 11.87 -8.19
N VAL A 779 46.45 11.18 -8.62
CA VAL A 779 46.52 9.93 -9.42
C VAL A 779 46.27 10.21 -10.92
N PHE A 780 46.07 11.48 -11.30
CA PHE A 780 45.62 11.83 -12.66
C PHE A 780 46.68 11.59 -13.75
N ASP A 781 47.96 11.58 -13.40
CA ASP A 781 49.09 11.49 -14.34
C ASP A 781 49.57 10.07 -14.61
N SER A 782 49.05 9.04 -13.92
CA SER A 782 49.52 7.65 -14.02
C SER A 782 48.55 6.69 -14.74
N LEU A 783 47.64 7.21 -15.58
CA LEU A 783 46.68 6.39 -16.33
C LEU A 783 46.99 6.42 -17.84
N ASN A 784 47.32 5.25 -18.40
CA ASN A 784 47.54 5.04 -19.83
C ASN A 784 46.36 5.53 -20.68
N LEU A 785 46.68 5.88 -21.94
CA LEU A 785 45.73 6.48 -22.89
C LEU A 785 44.45 5.65 -23.07
N GLU A 786 44.54 4.33 -23.13
CA GLU A 786 43.38 3.42 -23.20
C GLU A 786 42.44 3.56 -22.01
N ASN A 787 42.95 3.76 -20.79
CA ASN A 787 42.11 3.96 -19.61
C ASN A 787 41.42 5.33 -19.60
N ARG A 788 42.06 6.37 -20.17
CA ARG A 788 41.43 7.68 -20.42
C ARG A 788 40.37 7.60 -21.53
N ILE A 789 40.59 6.76 -22.55
CA ILE A 789 39.61 6.48 -23.61
C ILE A 789 38.42 5.67 -23.04
N MET A 790 38.66 4.64 -22.24
CA MET A 790 37.61 3.84 -21.60
C MET A 790 36.76 4.65 -20.64
N THR A 791 37.34 5.50 -19.78
CA THR A 791 36.51 6.42 -18.97
C THR A 791 35.76 7.43 -19.85
N SER A 792 36.35 7.95 -20.93
CA SER A 792 35.64 8.80 -21.89
C SER A 792 34.47 8.07 -22.57
N LEU A 793 34.61 6.79 -22.94
CA LEU A 793 33.52 5.99 -23.52
C LEU A 793 32.44 5.66 -22.48
N CYS A 794 32.80 5.26 -21.26
CA CYS A 794 31.83 5.03 -20.20
C CYS A 794 31.04 6.31 -19.86
N ILE A 795 31.72 7.45 -19.77
CA ILE A 795 31.08 8.76 -19.56
C ILE A 795 30.17 9.11 -20.75
N LYS A 796 30.63 8.94 -22.01
CA LYS A 796 29.81 9.19 -23.20
C LYS A 796 28.61 8.25 -23.33
N TYR A 797 28.74 6.98 -22.95
CA TYR A 797 27.66 6.01 -22.98
C TYR A 797 26.63 6.25 -21.87
N PHE A 798 27.10 6.64 -20.68
CA PHE A 798 26.24 7.09 -19.58
C PHE A 798 25.51 8.39 -19.95
N LEU A 799 26.23 9.40 -20.47
CA LEU A 799 25.62 10.64 -20.97
C LEU A 799 24.62 10.38 -22.09
N TYR A 800 24.91 9.51 -23.07
CA TYR A 800 23.99 9.16 -24.14
C TYR A 800 22.69 8.51 -23.62
N LYS A 801 22.78 7.62 -22.62
CA LYS A 801 21.60 7.04 -21.96
C LYS A 801 20.87 8.04 -21.06
N PHE A 802 21.59 8.87 -20.33
CA PHE A 802 21.03 9.97 -19.52
C PHE A 802 20.25 10.94 -20.40
N PHE A 803 20.82 11.41 -21.51
CA PHE A 803 20.15 12.23 -22.52
C PHE A 803 18.88 11.57 -23.06
N LYS A 804 18.88 10.25 -23.28
CA LYS A 804 17.69 9.54 -23.79
C LYS A 804 16.54 9.47 -22.77
N VAL A 805 16.82 9.54 -21.47
CA VAL A 805 15.81 9.71 -20.42
C VAL A 805 15.42 11.18 -20.27
N PHE A 806 16.40 12.09 -20.26
CA PHE A 806 16.21 13.52 -20.08
C PHE A 806 15.34 14.17 -21.18
N LEU A 807 15.55 13.77 -22.44
CA LEU A 807 14.73 14.14 -23.60
C LEU A 807 13.28 13.60 -23.56
N PHE A 808 12.98 12.66 -22.66
CA PHE A 808 11.62 12.13 -22.46
C PHE A 808 10.84 12.90 -21.38
N TYR A 809 11.54 13.61 -20.49
CA TYR A 809 10.93 14.41 -19.41
C TYR A 809 10.88 15.91 -19.70
N PHE A 810 11.74 16.44 -20.57
CA PHE A 810 11.83 17.87 -20.87
C PHE A 810 11.79 18.18 -22.37
N HIS A 811 10.98 19.16 -22.75
CA HIS A 811 10.99 19.74 -24.11
C HIS A 811 12.10 20.79 -24.26
N ALA A 812 12.65 20.90 -25.48
CA ALA A 812 13.83 21.72 -25.77
C ALA A 812 13.67 23.25 -25.58
N GLY A 813 12.45 23.72 -25.28
CA GLY A 813 12.14 25.12 -24.98
C GLY A 813 12.09 25.47 -23.49
N ASP A 814 12.35 24.51 -22.59
CA ASP A 814 12.44 24.77 -21.14
C ASP A 814 13.79 25.43 -20.80
N GLU A 815 13.78 26.55 -20.06
CA GLU A 815 15.01 27.23 -19.62
C GLU A 815 15.87 26.32 -18.74
N THR A 816 15.25 25.46 -17.92
CA THR A 816 15.92 24.43 -17.11
C THR A 816 16.66 23.42 -17.98
N TYR A 817 16.08 23.05 -19.13
CA TYR A 817 16.73 22.19 -20.12
C TYR A 817 17.95 22.89 -20.74
N GLN A 818 17.81 24.16 -21.14
CA GLN A 818 18.90 24.93 -21.75
C GLN A 818 20.08 25.14 -20.78
N ASP A 819 19.80 25.42 -19.52
CA ASP A 819 20.82 25.61 -18.48
C ASP A 819 21.57 24.32 -18.16
N ILE A 820 20.85 23.21 -17.94
CA ILE A 820 21.45 21.90 -17.69
C ILE A 820 22.23 21.41 -18.92
N PHE A 821 21.69 21.60 -20.14
CA PHE A 821 22.37 21.26 -21.38
C PHE A 821 23.67 22.05 -21.58
N ARG A 822 23.64 23.36 -21.28
CA ARG A 822 24.80 24.25 -21.35
C ARG A 822 25.90 23.82 -20.39
N ASP A 823 25.56 23.49 -19.15
CA ASP A 823 26.55 23.13 -18.14
C ASP A 823 27.16 21.74 -18.39
N PHE A 824 26.36 20.74 -18.75
CA PHE A 824 26.91 19.44 -19.20
C PHE A 824 27.75 19.57 -20.47
N SER A 825 27.38 20.45 -21.42
CA SER A 825 28.20 20.73 -22.62
C SER A 825 29.52 21.41 -22.28
N GLN A 826 29.57 22.22 -21.22
CA GLN A 826 30.81 22.82 -20.72
C GLN A 826 31.69 21.81 -19.95
N MET A 827 31.09 20.89 -19.18
CA MET A 827 31.84 19.79 -18.54
C MET A 827 32.35 18.74 -19.54
N ALA A 828 31.66 18.53 -20.66
CA ALA A 828 32.12 17.67 -21.76
C ALA A 828 33.17 18.35 -22.68
N SER A 829 33.58 19.59 -22.37
CA SER A 829 34.57 20.34 -23.16
C SER A 829 35.99 19.84 -22.92
N ASN A 830 36.75 19.64 -24.00
CA ASN A 830 38.19 19.35 -23.93
C ASN A 830 39.06 20.58 -23.53
N ASN A 831 38.46 21.72 -23.17
CA ASN A 831 39.19 22.94 -22.81
C ASN A 831 39.39 23.05 -21.28
N PRO A 832 40.64 22.93 -20.77
CA PRO A 832 40.91 22.81 -19.34
C PRO A 832 40.59 24.07 -18.52
N GLU A 833 40.59 25.26 -19.10
CA GLU A 833 40.34 26.50 -18.35
C GLU A 833 38.90 26.60 -17.83
N LYS A 834 37.93 26.02 -18.56
CA LYS A 834 36.53 26.00 -18.13
C LYS A 834 36.28 25.05 -16.95
N LEU A 835 36.98 23.91 -16.92
CA LEU A 835 36.91 22.94 -15.84
C LEU A 835 37.49 23.50 -14.53
N ASN A 836 38.57 24.29 -14.61
CA ASN A 836 39.22 24.87 -13.43
C ASN A 836 38.37 25.93 -12.71
N ARG A 837 37.51 26.70 -13.41
CA ARG A 837 36.63 27.68 -12.75
C ARG A 837 35.59 26.99 -11.86
N PHE A 838 34.91 25.96 -12.36
CA PHE A 838 33.89 25.23 -11.60
C PHE A 838 34.43 24.59 -10.30
N GLN A 839 35.70 24.19 -10.26
CA GLN A 839 36.34 23.67 -9.04
C GLN A 839 36.59 24.73 -7.94
N GLN A 840 36.54 26.02 -8.25
CA GLN A 840 36.74 27.09 -7.26
C GLN A 840 35.42 27.49 -6.58
N ASP A 841 34.32 27.54 -7.33
CA ASP A 841 33.01 27.87 -6.75
C ASP A 841 32.42 26.68 -5.96
N SER A 842 32.74 25.43 -6.33
CA SER A 842 32.35 24.23 -5.58
C SER A 842 33.11 24.02 -4.25
N GLN A 843 33.91 24.99 -3.80
CA GLN A 843 34.59 24.97 -2.49
C GLN A 843 33.97 25.96 -1.48
N LYS A 844 32.83 26.58 -1.82
CA LYS A 844 32.12 27.58 -0.98
C LYS A 844 30.74 27.11 -0.47
N PHE A 845 30.38 25.85 -0.73
CA PHE A 845 29.12 25.21 -0.33
C PHE A 845 29.41 23.90 0.42
#